data_AF-A0A9D1ZF40-F1
#
_entry.id   AF-A0A9D1ZF40-F1
#
_cell.length_a   1.000
_cell.length_b   1.000
_cell.length_c   1.000
_cell.angle_alpha   90.00
_cell.angle_beta   90.00
_cell.angle_gamma   90.00
#
_symmetry.space_group_name_H-M   'P 1'
#
loop_
_entity.id
_entity.type
_entity.pdbx_description
1 polymer ?
#
loop_
_entity_poly.entity_id
_entity_poly.type
_entity_poly.pdbx_seq_one_letter_code
_entity_poly.pdbx_strand_id
1 'polypeptide(L)'
;MKKQFLFSLLALSVATGMKAEGDEARLLRFPTTNGTDVVFTYAGDLYTAPLSGGEARRLTSHIGYELFARFSPDGKTIAFTGEYDGNREVYVMPADGGEPRRLTYTSTNARDDVGDRMGPNNIVMTWTADGQNIIFRNRIGDGFQGKLWMAPVNGGMPQALPLPEGGFCSYSPDGKQLAYNRVFREFRNWKYYRGGMADDIWLYDPQAKKVENLTDNVAQDICPMWIGDDIYFISDRDKTMNLFVYHTRTQQTEKVTNYTDYDIKFPSTDGKQIVYEHGGYLYRFDPQTRKAEQIHITLNAENVYARTERKQVSDYVTAAGLSADGKRLAVTARGEVFDVPAKSGVTRNITRTPGANERGADWSPDGNYIAYISDRTGETEIYLQPAEGGDPIQLTTGSDTYIRDFSWSPDSKTVLYTDRKNRIVTVDVAFKTKTVVMQNPEQEFYDVSFSPDSRWITYTKPAANNFSVVYVYNLSTKKEYVVTEKWYNSSSPVFSTDGKYLVFESDRDFNPIYGRLEWNHVYTRMGGIYLAMLTDDTPSPFLPEDEAVTTPAQDKEKSDAKESKDKKGAQAEDNSVQIDPEGIVGRIVKLPLSAGNYWNLYSDGQTVWYYGNGGTHAFNLKEQEDKLVAENALMAPVAGSKKVLYMRGNSLCVGELSTGKVSLDNEVSLDDMVAFIDYNQEWAQIFDEAWRAYRDGFYVENMHGVDWKAIKEKYAVLVPYAKTRLDLNYIIGGMIAELACGHAYVNPGEYAKPERIDMGLLGAELSRDEKTGFYRIDRILPGAPYSEKLRSPLTEPGMEIKEGDYITSIDGVSTASVKNIYQLLIGKAGVLTELGINSKASAQGARKLIVKPTDNEYPLYHYNWVQKNIRRVEEATNGRVGYIYIPDMGPEGLNEFARYFYPQLDKEALIIDDRANGGGNVSPMIIERLLRKPYRMTMSRVSTKTGTIPDATQYGPKVLLINKYSASDGDLFPWSFKANKLGTVIGTRTWGGIVGISGSLPYMDGTDIRVPFFTNYDAKTGQWIVENHGVDPDILIDNDPIQEQAGIDQQLEKAIEVVLEQLKDRKPLPGVPEPRTMKDLGVE
;
A
#
# COMPACT_ATOMS: atom_id res chain seq x y z
N MET A 1 -11.28 88.64 -26.14
CA MET A 1 -11.72 88.63 -27.55
C MET A 1 -11.08 87.44 -28.26
N LYS A 2 -11.91 86.49 -28.75
CA LYS A 2 -11.66 85.49 -29.83
C LYS A 2 -10.51 84.48 -29.62
N LYS A 3 -10.57 83.21 -30.00
CA LYS A 3 -11.54 82.22 -30.55
C LYS A 3 -10.73 80.90 -30.55
N GLN A 4 -11.25 79.80 -30.00
CA GLN A 4 -11.75 78.66 -30.78
C GLN A 4 -10.95 78.35 -32.07
N PHE A 5 -10.24 77.21 -32.10
CA PHE A 5 -10.46 76.09 -33.04
C PHE A 5 -9.50 74.93 -32.69
N LEU A 6 -9.97 73.69 -32.88
CA LEU A 6 -9.33 72.39 -32.60
C LEU A 6 -9.45 71.84 -31.17
N PHE A 7 -10.68 71.47 -30.78
CA PHE A 7 -10.96 70.59 -29.65
C PHE A 7 -11.98 69.52 -30.06
N SER A 8 -11.76 68.81 -31.18
CA SER A 8 -12.72 67.79 -31.65
C SER A 8 -12.15 66.67 -32.54
N LEU A 9 -10.84 66.45 -32.64
CA LEU A 9 -10.29 65.37 -33.48
C LEU A 9 -8.84 65.01 -33.09
N LEU A 10 -8.64 64.58 -31.84
CA LEU A 10 -7.53 63.68 -31.49
C LEU A 10 -7.84 62.91 -30.18
N ALA A 11 -9.12 62.58 -29.98
CA ALA A 11 -9.61 61.66 -28.95
C ALA A 11 -9.75 60.22 -29.48
N LEU A 12 -8.88 59.84 -30.44
CA LEU A 12 -8.84 58.50 -31.04
C LEU A 12 -7.39 58.12 -31.33
N SER A 13 -6.63 57.86 -30.27
CA SER A 13 -5.40 57.03 -30.27
C SER A 13 -4.67 57.24 -28.95
N VAL A 14 -5.07 56.50 -27.92
CA VAL A 14 -4.24 55.80 -26.91
C VAL A 14 -5.27 55.23 -25.91
N ALA A 15 -6.02 54.24 -26.37
CA ALA A 15 -6.56 53.21 -25.51
C ALA A 15 -5.73 51.97 -25.83
N THR A 16 -4.46 51.97 -25.44
CA THR A 16 -3.71 50.72 -25.26
C THR A 16 -4.41 50.01 -24.12
N GLY A 17 -5.32 49.10 -24.47
CA GLY A 17 -5.84 48.13 -23.53
C GLY A 17 -4.65 47.44 -22.89
N MET A 18 -4.51 47.57 -21.59
CA MET A 18 -3.80 46.59 -20.80
C MET A 18 -4.57 45.28 -21.01
N LYS A 19 -4.16 44.48 -21.98
CA LYS A 19 -4.49 43.06 -21.95
C LYS A 19 -3.82 42.56 -20.67
N ALA A 20 -4.62 42.11 -19.71
CA ALA A 20 -4.11 41.21 -18.70
C ALA A 20 -3.51 40.02 -19.47
N GLU A 21 -2.19 39.93 -19.54
CA GLU A 21 -1.54 38.68 -19.91
C GLU A 21 -1.95 37.67 -18.84
N GLY A 22 -2.64 36.60 -19.23
CA GLY A 22 -2.96 35.53 -18.30
C GLY A 22 -1.69 34.92 -17.73
N ASP A 23 -1.75 34.45 -16.47
CA ASP A 23 -0.59 33.82 -15.85
C ASP A 23 -0.12 32.61 -16.68
N GLU A 24 1.19 32.45 -16.80
CA GLU A 24 1.79 31.34 -17.51
C GLU A 24 1.43 30.02 -16.80
N ALA A 25 0.87 29.09 -17.55
CA ALA A 25 0.41 27.82 -17.02
C ALA A 25 1.57 26.84 -16.79
N ARG A 26 1.43 26.02 -15.75
CA ARG A 26 2.42 25.00 -15.34
C ARG A 26 1.70 23.74 -14.86
N LEU A 27 2.45 22.63 -14.76
CA LEU A 27 1.94 21.27 -14.60
C LEU A 27 1.11 20.81 -15.82
N LEU A 28 1.60 21.15 -17.01
CA LEU A 28 1.05 20.70 -18.29
C LEU A 28 1.65 19.34 -18.62
N ARG A 29 0.81 18.29 -18.71
CA ARG A 29 1.30 16.89 -18.74
C ARG A 29 0.84 16.15 -19.99
N PHE A 30 1.55 15.05 -20.31
CA PHE A 30 1.22 14.11 -21.39
C PHE A 30 0.97 14.77 -22.78
N PRO A 31 1.87 15.65 -23.27
CA PRO A 31 1.62 16.40 -24.50
C PRO A 31 1.66 15.54 -25.76
N THR A 32 0.93 15.98 -26.79
CA THR A 32 0.98 15.48 -28.18
C THR A 32 0.72 16.60 -29.17
N THR A 33 1.19 16.47 -30.43
CA THR A 33 1.03 17.50 -31.47
C THR A 33 0.67 16.89 -32.81
N ASN A 34 0.04 17.69 -33.67
CA ASN A 34 -0.25 17.40 -35.08
C ASN A 34 0.59 18.26 -36.06
N GLY A 35 1.53 19.06 -35.54
CA GLY A 35 2.29 20.03 -36.35
C GLY A 35 1.91 21.49 -36.13
N THR A 36 0.66 21.76 -35.75
CA THR A 36 0.11 23.12 -35.60
C THR A 36 -0.35 23.41 -34.18
N ASP A 37 -0.94 22.42 -33.53
CA ASP A 37 -1.52 22.50 -32.19
C ASP A 37 -0.84 21.50 -31.27
N VAL A 38 -0.88 21.77 -29.97
CA VAL A 38 -0.48 20.86 -28.91
C VAL A 38 -1.69 20.55 -28.03
N VAL A 39 -1.93 19.26 -27.81
CA VAL A 39 -2.91 18.76 -26.84
C VAL A 39 -2.18 18.21 -25.63
N PHE A 40 -2.67 18.51 -24.42
CA PHE A 40 -2.07 18.10 -23.16
C PHE A 40 -3.14 17.94 -22.09
N THR A 41 -2.80 17.23 -21.01
CA THR A 41 -3.63 17.15 -19.81
C THR A 41 -3.28 18.27 -18.85
N TYR A 42 -4.28 18.94 -18.29
CA TYR A 42 -4.17 19.88 -17.18
C TYR A 42 -5.35 19.69 -16.23
N ALA A 43 -5.07 19.56 -14.93
CA ALA A 43 -6.09 19.40 -13.89
C ALA A 43 -7.09 18.25 -14.11
N GLY A 44 -6.69 17.19 -14.81
CA GLY A 44 -7.53 16.03 -15.12
C GLY A 44 -8.16 16.04 -16.51
N ASP A 45 -8.19 17.17 -17.21
CA ASP A 45 -8.84 17.30 -18.52
C ASP A 45 -7.85 17.52 -19.66
N LEU A 46 -8.28 17.27 -20.90
CA LEU A 46 -7.54 17.63 -22.10
C LEU A 46 -7.77 19.10 -22.48
N TYR A 47 -6.69 19.77 -22.85
CA TYR A 47 -6.65 21.12 -23.41
C TYR A 47 -5.89 21.13 -24.72
N THR A 48 -6.17 22.11 -25.57
CA THR A 48 -5.44 22.38 -26.82
C THR A 48 -4.95 23.81 -26.88
N ALA A 49 -3.76 24.04 -27.43
CA ALA A 49 -3.19 25.37 -27.67
C ALA A 49 -2.40 25.39 -28.99
N PRO A 50 -2.18 26.56 -29.61
CA PRO A 50 -1.25 26.66 -30.73
C PRO A 50 0.16 26.21 -30.33
N LEU A 51 0.84 25.49 -31.21
CA LEU A 51 2.24 25.08 -30.99
C LEU A 51 3.21 26.29 -30.93
N SER A 52 2.78 27.47 -31.38
CA SER A 52 3.52 28.72 -31.20
C SER A 52 3.38 29.33 -29.80
N GLY A 53 2.56 28.73 -28.92
CA GLY A 53 2.13 29.32 -27.66
C GLY A 53 0.90 30.22 -27.81
N GLY A 54 0.27 30.53 -26.68
CA GLY A 54 -0.95 31.31 -26.58
C GLY A 54 -1.94 30.77 -25.55
N GLU A 55 -3.19 31.21 -25.67
CA GLU A 55 -4.27 30.78 -24.78
C GLU A 55 -4.72 29.35 -25.12
N ALA A 56 -4.79 28.51 -24.10
CA ALA A 56 -5.28 27.14 -24.22
C ALA A 56 -6.81 27.06 -24.05
N ARG A 57 -7.43 26.16 -24.81
CA ARG A 57 -8.86 25.86 -24.80
C ARG A 57 -9.11 24.45 -24.26
N ARG A 58 -10.04 24.32 -23.31
CA ARG A 58 -10.47 23.02 -22.76
C ARG A 58 -11.22 22.21 -23.82
N LEU A 59 -10.92 20.91 -23.91
CA LEU A 59 -11.56 19.95 -24.81
C LEU A 59 -12.50 18.98 -24.09
N THR A 60 -12.17 18.58 -22.86
CA THR A 60 -12.97 17.65 -22.06
C THR A 60 -13.39 18.29 -20.73
N SER A 61 -14.51 17.84 -20.17
CA SER A 61 -14.99 18.34 -18.87
C SER A 61 -15.82 17.27 -18.18
N HIS A 62 -15.17 16.39 -17.42
CA HIS A 62 -15.83 15.33 -16.66
C HIS A 62 -15.13 15.08 -15.32
N ILE A 63 -15.82 14.42 -14.39
CA ILE A 63 -15.19 13.93 -13.16
C ILE A 63 -14.30 12.72 -13.48
N GLY A 64 -13.01 12.79 -13.16
CA GLY A 64 -12.05 11.75 -13.52
C GLY A 64 -10.89 12.32 -14.32
N TYR A 65 -10.22 11.47 -15.10
CA TYR A 65 -9.01 11.84 -15.83
C TYR A 65 -9.08 11.47 -17.30
N GLU A 66 -8.71 12.44 -18.15
CA GLU A 66 -8.40 12.25 -19.55
C GLU A 66 -6.90 12.45 -19.83
N LEU A 67 -6.24 11.35 -20.20
CA LEU A 67 -4.78 11.23 -20.24
C LEU A 67 -4.30 10.69 -21.59
N PHE A 68 -3.02 10.91 -21.88
CA PHE A 68 -2.30 10.28 -22.99
C PHE A 68 -2.98 10.44 -24.36
N ALA A 69 -3.44 11.66 -24.67
CA ALA A 69 -3.99 11.94 -25.99
C ALA A 69 -2.96 11.67 -27.10
N ARG A 70 -3.43 11.19 -28.25
CA ARG A 70 -2.67 10.99 -29.49
C ARG A 70 -3.47 11.42 -30.70
N PHE A 71 -2.90 12.26 -31.54
CA PHE A 71 -3.48 12.58 -32.84
C PHE A 71 -3.43 11.38 -33.78
N SER A 72 -4.53 11.19 -34.51
CA SER A 72 -4.58 10.34 -35.70
C SER A 72 -3.59 10.84 -36.78
N PRO A 73 -3.14 9.99 -37.71
CA PRO A 73 -2.17 10.37 -38.73
C PRO A 73 -2.59 11.56 -39.61
N ASP A 74 -3.89 11.82 -39.76
CA ASP A 74 -4.42 12.96 -40.51
C ASP A 74 -4.61 14.23 -39.66
N GLY A 75 -4.37 14.15 -38.35
CA GLY A 75 -4.46 15.24 -37.39
C GLY A 75 -5.89 15.65 -36.99
N LYS A 76 -6.94 14.95 -37.46
CA LYS A 76 -8.34 15.39 -37.29
C LYS A 76 -9.07 14.76 -36.11
N THR A 77 -8.59 13.62 -35.65
CA THR A 77 -9.15 12.87 -34.51
C THR A 77 -8.09 12.70 -33.44
N ILE A 78 -8.48 12.73 -32.17
CA ILE A 78 -7.62 12.35 -31.04
C ILE A 78 -8.17 11.09 -30.35
N ALA A 79 -7.29 10.16 -30.05
CA ALA A 79 -7.55 9.02 -29.16
C ALA A 79 -6.93 9.32 -27.79
N PHE A 80 -7.59 8.92 -26.72
CA PHE A 80 -7.12 9.19 -25.37
C PHE A 80 -7.67 8.16 -24.37
N THR A 81 -7.04 8.07 -23.20
CA THR A 81 -7.56 7.29 -22.07
C THR A 81 -8.48 8.19 -21.27
N GLY A 82 -9.75 7.82 -21.09
CA GLY A 82 -10.75 8.62 -20.36
C GLY A 82 -11.52 7.79 -19.34
N GLU A 83 -12.15 8.45 -18.36
CA GLU A 83 -12.86 7.82 -17.24
C GLU A 83 -14.35 8.20 -17.18
N TYR A 84 -14.97 8.52 -18.32
CA TYR A 84 -16.36 9.01 -18.39
C TYR A 84 -17.38 8.07 -17.77
N ASP A 85 -17.20 6.76 -17.97
CA ASP A 85 -18.16 5.72 -17.57
C ASP A 85 -17.61 4.91 -16.38
N GLY A 86 -16.89 5.54 -15.46
CA GLY A 86 -16.37 4.92 -14.24
C GLY A 86 -15.06 4.15 -14.42
N ASN A 87 -14.93 3.36 -15.48
CA ASN A 87 -13.68 2.65 -15.79
C ASN A 87 -12.83 3.47 -16.76
N ARG A 88 -11.51 3.33 -16.68
CA ARG A 88 -10.60 3.95 -17.66
C ARG A 88 -10.59 3.14 -18.95
N GLU A 89 -10.92 3.80 -20.05
CA GLU A 89 -11.08 3.15 -21.34
C GLU A 89 -10.50 4.03 -22.46
N VAL A 90 -10.36 3.44 -23.63
CA VAL A 90 -9.94 4.16 -24.83
C VAL A 90 -11.15 4.88 -25.44
N TYR A 91 -11.03 6.18 -25.63
CA TYR A 91 -12.01 7.04 -26.28
C TYR A 91 -11.40 7.71 -27.52
N VAL A 92 -12.27 8.12 -28.44
CA VAL A 92 -11.91 9.00 -29.57
C VAL A 92 -12.86 10.18 -29.67
N MET A 93 -12.35 11.32 -30.13
CA MET A 93 -13.16 12.51 -30.46
C MET A 93 -12.49 13.37 -31.55
N PRO A 94 -13.22 14.29 -32.20
CA PRO A 94 -12.61 15.28 -33.09
C PRO A 94 -11.52 16.09 -32.38
N ALA A 95 -10.45 16.44 -33.09
CA ALA A 95 -9.31 17.20 -32.57
C ALA A 95 -9.68 18.60 -32.06
N ASP A 96 -10.74 19.19 -32.61
CA ASP A 96 -11.32 20.46 -32.19
C ASP A 96 -12.34 20.33 -31.03
N GLY A 97 -12.59 19.11 -30.55
CA GLY A 97 -13.52 18.79 -29.47
C GLY A 97 -14.87 18.29 -29.99
N GLY A 98 -15.67 17.71 -29.10
CA GLY A 98 -16.95 17.10 -29.41
C GLY A 98 -17.29 15.98 -28.44
N GLU A 99 -18.34 15.21 -28.74
CA GLU A 99 -18.75 14.08 -27.91
C GLU A 99 -17.73 12.92 -28.00
N PRO A 100 -17.14 12.50 -26.86
CA PRO A 100 -16.24 11.34 -26.83
C PRO A 100 -16.98 10.04 -27.12
N ARG A 101 -16.35 9.14 -27.89
CA ARG A 101 -16.88 7.81 -28.17
C ARG A 101 -15.97 6.72 -27.60
N ARG A 102 -16.51 5.89 -26.71
CA ARG A 102 -15.83 4.74 -26.10
C ARG A 102 -15.53 3.64 -27.13
N LEU A 103 -14.35 3.04 -27.04
CA LEU A 103 -13.90 1.93 -27.90
C LEU A 103 -13.70 0.61 -27.15
N THR A 104 -13.30 0.66 -25.88
CA THR A 104 -12.93 -0.52 -25.09
C THR A 104 -13.87 -0.72 -23.90
N TYR A 105 -13.97 -1.98 -23.45
CA TYR A 105 -14.82 -2.43 -22.36
C TYR A 105 -14.03 -3.49 -21.60
N THR A 106 -13.37 -3.09 -20.52
CA THR A 106 -12.40 -3.91 -19.79
C THR A 106 -12.81 -4.00 -18.32
N SER A 107 -12.53 -5.16 -17.71
CA SER A 107 -12.74 -5.36 -16.29
C SER A 107 -11.82 -4.48 -15.46
N THR A 108 -12.30 -4.08 -14.29
CA THR A 108 -11.49 -3.41 -13.30
C THR A 108 -10.45 -4.38 -12.74
N ASN A 109 -9.23 -3.89 -12.54
CA ASN A 109 -8.23 -4.57 -11.73
C ASN A 109 -8.00 -3.79 -10.42
N ALA A 110 -7.41 -4.44 -9.42
CA ALA A 110 -7.19 -3.83 -8.11
C ALA A 110 -6.14 -2.70 -8.16
N ARG A 111 -5.40 -2.57 -9.26
CA ARG A 111 -4.36 -1.56 -9.51
C ARG A 111 -4.75 -0.49 -10.52
N ASP A 112 -6.04 -0.33 -10.80
CA ASP A 112 -6.52 0.58 -11.83
C ASP A 112 -6.58 2.05 -11.38
N ASP A 113 -6.11 2.45 -10.20
CA ASP A 113 -6.25 3.84 -9.71
C ASP A 113 -5.10 4.75 -10.17
N VAL A 114 -5.41 6.03 -10.46
CA VAL A 114 -4.36 7.03 -10.71
C VAL A 114 -3.67 7.29 -9.37
N GLY A 115 -2.40 6.92 -9.29
CA GLY A 115 -1.68 6.72 -8.03
C GLY A 115 -0.96 5.38 -7.98
N ASP A 116 -1.38 4.43 -8.82
CA ASP A 116 -0.58 3.24 -9.10
C ASP A 116 0.73 3.65 -9.76
N ARG A 117 1.83 3.17 -9.18
CA ARG A 117 3.21 3.40 -9.63
C ARG A 117 3.49 2.71 -10.96
N MET A 118 2.58 1.85 -11.43
CA MET A 118 2.62 1.25 -12.77
C MET A 118 1.78 2.03 -13.80
N GLY A 119 1.25 3.21 -13.44
CA GLY A 119 0.39 4.03 -14.28
C GLY A 119 -1.03 3.49 -14.43
N PRO A 120 -1.95 4.29 -15.00
CA PRO A 120 -3.32 3.85 -15.24
C PRO A 120 -3.38 2.67 -16.21
N ASN A 121 -4.52 1.99 -16.26
CA ASN A 121 -4.77 0.97 -17.27
C ASN A 121 -5.39 1.57 -18.53
N ASN A 122 -5.37 0.82 -19.62
CA ASN A 122 -5.86 1.25 -20.93
C ASN A 122 -5.18 2.53 -21.48
N ILE A 123 -3.87 2.65 -21.28
CA ILE A 123 -3.07 3.81 -21.73
C ILE A 123 -2.99 3.82 -23.24
N VAL A 124 -3.49 4.88 -23.89
CA VAL A 124 -3.30 5.09 -25.33
C VAL A 124 -1.82 5.36 -25.62
N MET A 125 -1.22 4.53 -26.48
CA MET A 125 0.20 4.62 -26.83
C MET A 125 0.42 5.34 -28.15
N THR A 126 -0.25 4.90 -29.21
CA THR A 126 -0.11 5.46 -30.56
C THR A 126 -1.24 4.99 -31.49
N TRP A 127 -1.24 5.47 -32.73
CA TRP A 127 -2.11 4.99 -33.82
C TRP A 127 -1.32 4.06 -34.75
N THR A 128 -2.02 3.16 -35.44
CA THR A 128 -1.44 2.52 -36.63
C THR A 128 -1.25 3.57 -37.75
N ALA A 129 -0.23 3.38 -38.59
CA ALA A 129 0.12 4.35 -39.64
C ALA A 129 -1.01 4.62 -40.64
N ASP A 130 -1.92 3.66 -40.83
CA ASP A 130 -3.12 3.77 -41.67
C ASP A 130 -4.31 4.49 -41.00
N GLY A 131 -4.20 4.82 -39.71
CA GLY A 131 -5.23 5.48 -38.91
C GLY A 131 -6.44 4.60 -38.57
N GLN A 132 -6.40 3.28 -38.81
CA GLN A 132 -7.55 2.39 -38.61
C GLN A 132 -7.68 1.86 -37.18
N ASN A 133 -6.57 1.83 -36.41
CA ASN A 133 -6.55 1.27 -35.06
C ASN A 133 -5.74 2.12 -34.08
N ILE A 134 -6.11 2.00 -32.81
CA ILE A 134 -5.42 2.60 -31.66
C ILE A 134 -4.64 1.49 -30.96
N ILE A 135 -3.36 1.71 -30.72
CA ILE A 135 -2.54 0.87 -29.85
C ILE A 135 -2.66 1.40 -28.42
N PHE A 136 -3.01 0.53 -27.49
CA PHE A 136 -3.11 0.86 -26.07
C PHE A 136 -2.52 -0.24 -25.21
N ARG A 137 -2.06 0.11 -24.01
CA ARG A 137 -1.56 -0.86 -23.03
C ARG A 137 -2.66 -1.24 -22.06
N ASN A 138 -2.89 -2.53 -21.88
CA ASN A 138 -3.82 -3.07 -20.90
C ASN A 138 -3.15 -4.13 -20.00
N ARG A 139 -3.53 -4.11 -18.71
CA ARG A 139 -3.27 -5.15 -17.72
C ARG A 139 -4.58 -5.88 -17.44
N ILE A 140 -4.54 -7.20 -17.57
CA ILE A 140 -5.65 -8.09 -17.24
C ILE A 140 -5.58 -8.62 -15.79
N GLY A 141 -4.53 -8.28 -15.03
CA GLY A 141 -4.34 -8.72 -13.64
C GLY A 141 -3.44 -7.77 -12.84
N ASP A 142 -3.17 -8.12 -11.58
CA ASP A 142 -2.52 -7.23 -10.60
C ASP A 142 -0.97 -7.28 -10.61
N GLY A 143 -0.38 -8.07 -11.52
CA GLY A 143 1.06 -8.16 -11.70
C GLY A 143 1.68 -6.92 -12.37
N PHE A 144 3.00 -6.92 -12.54
CA PHE A 144 3.73 -5.81 -13.20
C PHE A 144 3.55 -5.78 -14.73
N GLN A 145 3.22 -6.93 -15.33
CA GLN A 145 3.13 -7.10 -16.77
C GLN A 145 1.89 -6.41 -17.36
N GLY A 146 2.08 -5.70 -18.48
CA GLY A 146 0.99 -5.19 -19.32
C GLY A 146 1.29 -5.53 -20.77
N LYS A 147 0.23 -5.68 -21.56
CA LYS A 147 0.31 -6.04 -22.99
C LYS A 147 -0.15 -4.88 -23.85
N LEU A 148 0.37 -4.84 -25.07
CA LEU A 148 -0.14 -3.96 -26.12
C LEU A 148 -1.32 -4.61 -26.83
N TRP A 149 -2.38 -3.83 -26.97
CA TRP A 149 -3.63 -4.20 -27.62
C TRP A 149 -3.95 -3.19 -28.72
N MET A 150 -4.73 -3.66 -29.69
CA MET A 150 -5.15 -2.91 -30.86
C MET A 150 -6.68 -2.83 -30.85
N ALA A 151 -7.21 -1.61 -30.75
CA ALA A 151 -8.64 -1.32 -30.81
C ALA A 151 -9.02 -0.69 -32.16
N PRO A 152 -10.00 -1.24 -32.90
CA PRO A 152 -10.49 -0.61 -34.13
C PRO A 152 -11.19 0.72 -33.85
N VAL A 153 -10.88 1.76 -34.63
CA VAL A 153 -11.50 3.10 -34.50
C VAL A 153 -13.03 3.02 -34.59
N ASN A 154 -13.55 2.14 -35.44
CA ASN A 154 -14.98 1.99 -35.69
C ASN A 154 -15.70 1.07 -34.67
N GLY A 155 -15.02 0.70 -33.58
CA GLY A 155 -15.51 -0.22 -32.55
C GLY A 155 -15.36 -1.69 -32.93
N GLY A 156 -15.26 -2.56 -31.93
CA GLY A 156 -15.02 -4.00 -32.11
C GLY A 156 -14.40 -4.62 -30.86
N MET A 157 -14.09 -5.92 -30.94
CA MET A 157 -13.24 -6.59 -29.94
C MET A 157 -11.78 -6.17 -30.14
N PRO A 158 -11.09 -5.65 -29.11
CA PRO A 158 -9.65 -5.42 -29.17
C PRO A 158 -8.86 -6.72 -29.34
N GLN A 159 -7.69 -6.65 -29.96
CA GLN A 159 -6.79 -7.79 -30.14
C GLN A 159 -5.42 -7.49 -29.54
N ALA A 160 -4.85 -8.42 -28.78
CA ALA A 160 -3.48 -8.29 -28.30
C ALA A 160 -2.50 -8.36 -29.47
N LEU A 161 -1.48 -7.50 -29.48
CA LEU A 161 -0.32 -7.71 -30.33
C LEU A 161 0.38 -9.02 -29.93
N PRO A 162 1.03 -9.73 -30.86
CA PRO A 162 1.69 -11.01 -30.58
C PRO A 162 3.03 -10.81 -29.85
N LEU A 163 2.97 -10.11 -28.71
CA LEU A 163 4.07 -9.81 -27.81
C LEU A 163 3.61 -10.15 -26.38
N PRO A 164 4.48 -10.75 -25.55
CA PRO A 164 4.13 -11.18 -24.19
C PRO A 164 3.91 -9.99 -23.25
N GLU A 165 4.55 -8.85 -23.53
CA GLU A 165 4.50 -7.61 -22.76
C GLU A 165 4.78 -6.39 -23.65
N GLY A 166 4.40 -5.20 -23.21
CA GLY A 166 4.76 -3.95 -23.88
C GLY A 166 4.27 -2.67 -23.19
N GLY A 167 4.94 -1.57 -23.52
CA GLY A 167 4.78 -0.22 -22.99
C GLY A 167 4.74 0.84 -24.09
N PHE A 168 5.44 1.96 -23.89
CA PHE A 168 5.51 3.01 -24.91
C PHE A 168 6.05 2.49 -26.23
N CYS A 169 5.47 2.94 -27.35
CA CYS A 169 5.82 2.44 -28.68
C CYS A 169 5.60 3.47 -29.80
N SER A 170 6.28 3.26 -30.92
CA SER A 170 6.23 4.09 -32.12
C SER A 170 6.48 3.27 -33.38
N TYR A 171 5.61 3.42 -34.39
CA TYR A 171 5.76 2.73 -35.67
C TYR A 171 6.81 3.41 -36.56
N SER A 172 7.50 2.61 -37.38
CA SER A 172 8.26 3.14 -38.51
C SER A 172 7.36 3.94 -39.46
N PRO A 173 7.89 4.92 -40.22
CA PRO A 173 7.07 5.75 -41.12
C PRO A 173 6.28 4.95 -42.17
N ASP A 174 6.75 3.77 -42.54
CA ASP A 174 6.06 2.86 -43.46
C ASP A 174 5.09 1.87 -42.76
N GLY A 175 4.98 1.94 -41.44
CA GLY A 175 4.10 1.12 -40.61
C GLY A 175 4.51 -0.34 -40.47
N LYS A 176 5.68 -0.76 -40.98
CA LYS A 176 6.06 -2.17 -41.02
C LYS A 176 6.75 -2.66 -39.75
N GLN A 177 7.38 -1.78 -38.98
CA GLN A 177 8.11 -2.14 -37.76
C GLN A 177 7.63 -1.30 -36.58
N LEU A 178 7.79 -1.83 -35.37
CA LEU A 178 7.39 -1.17 -34.12
C LEU A 178 8.58 -1.09 -33.16
N ALA A 179 9.05 0.13 -32.89
CA ALA A 179 9.95 0.36 -31.76
C ALA A 179 9.11 0.44 -30.48
N TYR A 180 9.49 -0.29 -29.43
CA TYR A 180 8.72 -0.36 -28.19
C TYR A 180 9.57 -0.65 -26.96
N ASN A 181 9.06 -0.24 -25.80
CA ASN A 181 9.51 -0.72 -24.50
C ASN A 181 8.72 -1.99 -24.12
N ARG A 182 9.38 -2.96 -23.48
CA ARG A 182 8.76 -4.18 -22.92
C ARG A 182 8.17 -3.94 -21.53
N VAL A 183 8.82 -3.10 -20.74
CA VAL A 183 8.46 -2.76 -19.36
C VAL A 183 7.87 -1.35 -19.32
N PHE A 184 7.00 -1.09 -18.34
CA PHE A 184 6.42 0.22 -18.10
C PHE A 184 6.60 0.58 -16.61
N ARG A 185 7.35 1.64 -16.31
CA ARG A 185 7.67 2.03 -14.91
C ARG A 185 7.73 3.53 -14.65
N GLU A 186 7.27 4.35 -15.59
CA GLU A 186 7.48 5.81 -15.63
C GLU A 186 6.71 6.56 -14.54
N PHE A 187 5.75 5.89 -13.89
CA PHE A 187 5.01 6.38 -12.73
C PHE A 187 5.66 6.00 -11.39
N ARG A 188 6.79 5.28 -11.40
CA ARG A 188 7.54 4.97 -10.17
C ARG A 188 8.36 6.17 -9.72
N ASN A 189 8.36 6.40 -8.42
CA ASN A 189 9.14 7.48 -7.79
C ASN A 189 10.56 7.00 -7.48
N TRP A 190 11.30 6.60 -8.52
CA TRP A 190 12.67 6.09 -8.36
C TRP A 190 13.54 6.49 -9.55
N LYS A 191 14.25 7.62 -9.41
CA LYS A 191 15.25 8.08 -10.39
C LYS A 191 16.53 7.28 -10.29
N TYR A 192 17.31 7.29 -11.38
CA TYR A 192 18.65 6.66 -11.43
C TYR A 192 18.59 5.15 -11.22
N TYR A 193 17.47 4.55 -11.62
CA TYR A 193 17.22 3.13 -11.39
C TYR A 193 18.10 2.26 -12.30
N ARG A 194 18.70 1.22 -11.75
CA ARG A 194 19.60 0.28 -12.47
C ARG A 194 19.25 -1.20 -12.21
N GLY A 195 18.09 -1.46 -11.61
CA GLY A 195 17.60 -2.82 -11.38
C GLY A 195 17.05 -3.49 -12.64
N GLY A 196 16.58 -4.73 -12.52
CA GLY A 196 16.18 -5.57 -13.67
C GLY A 196 15.02 -5.05 -14.53
N MET A 197 14.26 -4.05 -14.06
CA MET A 197 13.22 -3.38 -14.85
C MET A 197 13.74 -2.16 -15.65
N ALA A 198 15.05 -1.88 -15.64
CA ALA A 198 15.62 -0.84 -16.48
C ALA A 198 15.51 -1.35 -17.91
N ASP A 199 14.66 -0.69 -18.71
CA ASP A 199 14.29 -1.19 -20.02
C ASP A 199 15.06 -0.49 -21.13
N ASP A 200 15.03 -1.15 -22.28
CA ASP A 200 15.66 -0.74 -23.52
C ASP A 200 14.63 -0.42 -24.59
N ILE A 201 15.12 0.11 -25.72
CA ILE A 201 14.33 0.21 -26.95
C ILE A 201 14.46 -1.11 -27.73
N TRP A 202 13.32 -1.75 -27.97
CA TRP A 202 13.21 -3.00 -28.73
C TRP A 202 12.56 -2.75 -30.08
N LEU A 203 12.99 -3.49 -31.09
CA LEU A 203 12.42 -3.45 -32.44
C LEU A 203 11.66 -4.73 -32.72
N TYR A 204 10.34 -4.64 -32.93
CA TYR A 204 9.50 -5.73 -33.40
C TYR A 204 9.28 -5.64 -34.91
N ASP A 205 9.66 -6.71 -35.61
CA ASP A 205 9.35 -6.92 -37.03
C ASP A 205 8.30 -8.05 -37.16
N PRO A 206 7.03 -7.71 -37.47
CA PRO A 206 5.96 -8.69 -37.61
C PRO A 206 6.12 -9.62 -38.80
N GLN A 207 6.77 -9.17 -39.89
CA GLN A 207 6.97 -9.99 -41.08
C GLN A 207 8.07 -11.03 -40.84
N ALA A 208 9.17 -10.60 -40.23
CA ALA A 208 10.27 -11.47 -39.86
C ALA A 208 9.97 -12.32 -38.61
N LYS A 209 8.92 -11.98 -37.84
CA LYS A 209 8.61 -12.53 -36.52
C LYS A 209 9.83 -12.51 -35.61
N LYS A 210 10.43 -11.31 -35.47
CA LYS A 210 11.66 -11.09 -34.71
C LYS A 210 11.48 -9.91 -33.77
N VAL A 211 12.07 -10.02 -32.58
CA VAL A 211 12.30 -8.89 -31.67
C VAL A 211 13.81 -8.73 -31.44
N GLU A 212 14.31 -7.50 -31.47
CA GLU A 212 15.74 -7.17 -31.33
C GLU A 212 15.94 -6.03 -30.32
N ASN A 213 16.91 -6.15 -29.41
CA ASN A 213 17.32 -5.05 -28.51
C ASN A 213 18.20 -4.07 -29.29
N LEU A 214 17.86 -2.78 -29.30
CA LEU A 214 18.62 -1.75 -30.00
C LEU A 214 19.64 -1.02 -29.11
N THR A 215 19.36 -0.86 -27.82
CA THR A 215 20.12 0.07 -26.96
C THR A 215 21.02 -0.60 -25.93
N ASP A 216 20.63 -1.75 -25.38
CA ASP A 216 21.36 -2.55 -24.38
C ASP A 216 22.09 -1.70 -23.33
N ASN A 217 21.32 -0.98 -22.51
CA ASN A 217 21.85 -0.08 -21.48
C ASN A 217 21.47 -0.54 -20.05
N VAL A 218 22.35 -0.25 -19.09
CA VAL A 218 22.05 -0.47 -17.66
C VAL A 218 21.08 0.59 -17.11
N ALA A 219 21.08 1.78 -17.71
CA ALA A 219 20.11 2.83 -17.48
C ALA A 219 18.84 2.59 -18.29
N GLN A 220 17.80 3.36 -18.03
CA GLN A 220 16.56 3.23 -18.78
C GLN A 220 16.64 4.00 -20.09
N ASP A 221 16.22 3.36 -21.18
CA ASP A 221 15.99 3.96 -22.49
C ASP A 221 14.52 3.74 -22.87
N ILE A 222 13.71 4.81 -22.82
CA ILE A 222 12.25 4.70 -22.86
C ILE A 222 11.58 5.75 -23.75
N CYS A 223 10.30 5.52 -24.04
CA CYS A 223 9.46 6.37 -24.91
C CYS A 223 10.04 6.52 -26.33
N PRO A 224 10.19 5.42 -27.09
CA PRO A 224 10.68 5.50 -28.47
C PRO A 224 9.76 6.34 -29.36
N MET A 225 10.36 7.14 -30.23
CA MET A 225 9.71 8.03 -31.18
C MET A 225 10.45 7.94 -32.52
N TRP A 226 9.86 7.26 -33.49
CA TRP A 226 10.46 7.09 -34.82
C TRP A 226 10.26 8.33 -35.67
N ILE A 227 11.35 8.92 -36.15
CA ILE A 227 11.35 10.14 -36.98
C ILE A 227 12.30 9.93 -38.16
N GLY A 228 11.75 9.80 -39.36
CA GLY A 228 12.54 9.46 -40.55
C GLY A 228 13.21 8.10 -40.42
N ASP A 229 14.54 8.06 -40.54
CA ASP A 229 15.34 6.85 -40.36
C ASP A 229 15.79 6.61 -38.91
N ASP A 230 15.54 7.55 -37.99
CA ASP A 230 16.12 7.52 -36.64
C ASP A 230 15.04 7.28 -35.56
N ILE A 231 15.46 6.76 -34.41
CA ILE A 231 14.60 6.54 -33.24
C ILE A 231 15.07 7.44 -32.11
N TYR A 232 14.23 8.39 -31.70
CA TYR A 232 14.44 9.24 -30.54
C TYR A 232 13.85 8.60 -29.30
N PHE A 233 14.45 8.85 -28.15
CA PHE A 233 13.98 8.31 -26.86
C PHE A 233 14.54 9.16 -25.71
N ILE A 234 14.08 8.93 -24.48
CA ILE A 234 14.67 9.56 -23.28
C ILE A 234 15.47 8.56 -22.46
N SER A 235 16.55 9.04 -21.84
CA SER A 235 17.43 8.22 -21.00
C SER A 235 17.99 8.98 -19.81
N ASP A 236 18.10 8.30 -18.67
CA ASP A 236 18.73 8.79 -17.43
C ASP A 236 20.18 8.29 -17.26
N ARG A 237 20.82 7.85 -18.36
CA ARG A 237 22.21 7.33 -18.33
C ARG A 237 23.22 8.30 -17.73
N ASP A 238 22.94 9.61 -17.78
CA ASP A 238 23.71 10.67 -17.14
C ASP A 238 22.92 11.45 -16.09
N LYS A 239 22.01 10.74 -15.40
CA LYS A 239 21.14 11.17 -14.30
C LYS A 239 19.81 11.80 -14.73
N THR A 240 19.82 12.95 -15.40
CA THR A 240 18.57 13.62 -15.78
C THR A 240 18.04 13.07 -17.09
N MET A 241 16.75 12.71 -17.14
CA MET A 241 16.13 12.22 -18.39
C MET A 241 16.26 13.27 -19.48
N ASN A 242 17.08 12.98 -20.49
CA ASN A 242 17.32 13.82 -21.66
C ASN A 242 16.96 13.06 -22.93
N LEU A 243 16.76 13.78 -24.04
CA LEU A 243 16.56 13.17 -25.35
C LEU A 243 17.88 12.62 -25.89
N PHE A 244 17.78 11.42 -26.45
CA PHE A 244 18.81 10.74 -27.22
C PHE A 244 18.22 10.33 -28.58
N VAL A 245 19.10 10.03 -29.53
CA VAL A 245 18.75 9.51 -30.84
C VAL A 245 19.60 8.27 -31.13
N TYR A 246 18.96 7.20 -31.60
CA TYR A 246 19.58 6.01 -32.17
C TYR A 246 19.45 6.06 -33.69
N HIS A 247 20.59 6.06 -34.37
CA HIS A 247 20.66 6.06 -35.82
C HIS A 247 20.56 4.65 -36.38
N THR A 248 19.43 4.26 -36.95
CA THR A 248 19.19 2.86 -37.36
C THR A 248 20.18 2.34 -38.41
N ARG A 249 20.74 3.24 -39.22
CA ARG A 249 21.72 2.89 -40.27
C ARG A 249 23.14 2.69 -39.75
N THR A 250 23.57 3.49 -38.78
CA THR A 250 24.94 3.45 -38.23
C THR A 250 25.01 2.70 -36.89
N GLN A 251 23.86 2.45 -36.26
CA GLN A 251 23.69 1.87 -34.94
C GLN A 251 24.38 2.67 -33.83
N GLN A 252 24.53 3.99 -34.04
CA GLN A 252 25.13 4.90 -33.07
C GLN A 252 24.05 5.64 -32.28
N THR A 253 24.34 5.91 -31.01
CA THR A 253 23.48 6.67 -30.10
C THR A 253 24.13 8.00 -29.73
N GLU A 254 23.38 9.11 -29.82
CA GLU A 254 23.83 10.46 -29.49
C GLU A 254 22.87 11.16 -28.51
N LYS A 255 23.40 11.97 -27.58
CA LYS A 255 22.63 12.84 -26.67
C LYS A 255 22.29 14.16 -27.37
N VAL A 256 21.02 14.61 -27.31
CA VAL A 256 20.56 15.77 -28.11
C VAL A 256 19.92 16.90 -27.30
N THR A 257 19.67 16.71 -26.01
CA THR A 257 19.36 17.78 -25.03
C THR A 257 20.25 17.61 -23.80
N ASN A 258 20.44 18.66 -22.98
CA ASN A 258 21.34 18.59 -21.82
C ASN A 258 20.81 19.33 -20.58
N TYR A 259 19.57 19.00 -20.16
CA TYR A 259 18.98 19.49 -18.92
C TYR A 259 19.65 18.85 -17.70
N THR A 260 19.71 19.61 -16.59
CA THR A 260 20.31 19.18 -15.31
C THR A 260 19.38 19.42 -14.11
N ASP A 261 18.22 20.03 -14.35
CA ASP A 261 17.25 20.43 -13.34
C ASP A 261 16.10 19.42 -13.26
N TYR A 262 15.21 19.36 -14.24
CA TYR A 262 14.07 18.43 -14.28
C TYR A 262 14.22 17.42 -15.41
N ASP A 263 13.61 16.26 -15.22
CA ASP A 263 13.51 15.22 -16.24
C ASP A 263 12.59 15.67 -17.38
N ILE A 264 12.95 15.34 -18.62
CA ILE A 264 11.99 15.28 -19.71
C ILE A 264 10.97 14.18 -19.40
N LYS A 265 9.68 14.52 -19.44
CA LYS A 265 8.58 13.59 -19.15
C LYS A 265 7.63 13.43 -20.33
N PHE A 266 7.21 12.17 -20.54
CA PHE A 266 6.18 11.75 -21.50
C PHE A 266 6.29 12.42 -22.89
N PRO A 267 7.46 12.38 -23.55
CA PRO A 267 7.61 12.95 -24.87
C PRO A 267 6.73 12.21 -25.89
N SER A 268 6.26 12.92 -26.91
CA SER A 268 5.60 12.31 -28.07
C SER A 268 5.90 13.08 -29.35
N THR A 269 5.58 12.48 -30.50
CA THR A 269 5.92 13.01 -31.82
C THR A 269 4.76 12.92 -32.81
N ASP A 270 4.75 13.83 -33.78
CA ASP A 270 3.94 13.78 -35.01
C ASP A 270 4.70 13.13 -36.20
N GLY A 271 5.88 12.57 -35.94
CA GLY A 271 6.80 12.02 -36.95
C GLY A 271 7.73 13.06 -37.58
N LYS A 272 7.69 14.32 -37.15
CA LYS A 272 8.57 15.42 -37.63
C LYS A 272 9.25 16.17 -36.50
N GLN A 273 8.56 16.38 -35.39
CA GLN A 273 9.04 17.09 -34.20
C GLN A 273 8.61 16.39 -32.92
N ILE A 274 9.18 16.78 -31.79
CA ILE A 274 8.92 16.17 -30.48
C ILE A 274 8.35 17.23 -29.54
N VAL A 275 7.29 16.90 -28.80
CA VAL A 275 6.78 17.72 -27.68
C VAL A 275 6.91 16.95 -26.38
N TYR A 276 7.22 17.64 -25.27
CA TYR A 276 7.43 17.01 -23.97
C TYR A 276 7.19 17.98 -22.80
N GLU A 277 7.01 17.42 -21.61
CA GLU A 277 6.99 18.18 -20.36
C GLU A 277 8.41 18.32 -19.79
N HIS A 278 8.79 19.52 -19.35
CA HIS A 278 10.00 19.78 -18.58
C HIS A 278 9.72 20.83 -17.51
N GLY A 279 9.92 20.46 -16.24
CA GLY A 279 9.66 21.35 -15.10
C GLY A 279 8.21 21.83 -14.98
N GLY A 280 7.25 21.08 -15.53
CA GLY A 280 5.83 21.43 -15.58
C GLY A 280 5.42 22.33 -16.76
N TYR A 281 6.35 22.74 -17.62
CA TYR A 281 6.06 23.46 -18.87
C TYR A 281 6.12 22.51 -20.07
N LEU A 282 5.55 22.94 -21.20
CA LEU A 282 5.69 22.22 -22.46
C LEU A 282 6.81 22.80 -23.30
N TYR A 283 7.56 21.92 -23.95
CA TYR A 283 8.61 22.26 -24.90
C TYR A 283 8.36 21.56 -26.23
N ARG A 284 8.79 22.21 -27.31
CA ARG A 284 8.96 21.59 -28.63
C ARG A 284 10.45 21.42 -28.92
N PHE A 285 10.80 20.31 -29.54
CA PHE A 285 12.14 20.03 -30.05
C PHE A 285 12.08 19.70 -31.53
N ASP A 286 12.94 20.37 -32.30
CA ASP A 286 13.11 20.14 -33.73
C ASP A 286 14.31 19.19 -33.97
N PRO A 287 14.07 17.95 -34.44
CA PRO A 287 15.08 16.97 -34.79
C PRO A 287 16.13 17.45 -35.80
N GLN A 288 15.77 18.36 -36.72
CA GLN A 288 16.66 18.84 -37.77
C GLN A 288 17.63 19.90 -37.25
N THR A 289 17.14 20.85 -36.45
CA THR A 289 17.95 21.95 -35.92
C THR A 289 18.55 21.66 -34.54
N ARG A 290 18.11 20.59 -33.87
CA ARG A 290 18.49 20.20 -32.50
C ARG A 290 18.18 21.29 -31.47
N LYS A 291 17.14 22.10 -31.70
CA LYS A 291 16.72 23.18 -30.81
C LYS A 291 15.50 22.79 -30.01
N ALA A 292 15.54 23.06 -28.71
CA ALA A 292 14.40 23.00 -27.82
C ALA A 292 13.89 24.41 -27.51
N GLU A 293 12.58 24.62 -27.56
CA GLU A 293 11.93 25.90 -27.28
C GLU A 293 10.70 25.67 -26.39
N GLN A 294 10.51 26.51 -25.37
CA GLN A 294 9.31 26.47 -24.53
C GLN A 294 8.09 26.94 -25.33
N ILE A 295 6.97 26.25 -25.13
CA ILE A 295 5.66 26.63 -25.66
C ILE A 295 4.96 27.43 -24.55
N HIS A 296 4.99 28.77 -24.67
CA HIS A 296 4.38 29.65 -23.68
C HIS A 296 2.85 29.55 -23.74
N ILE A 297 2.25 28.90 -22.74
CA ILE A 297 0.80 28.67 -22.67
C ILE A 297 0.21 29.46 -21.52
N THR A 298 -0.89 30.15 -21.79
CA THR A 298 -1.72 30.80 -20.76
C THR A 298 -3.04 30.04 -20.61
N LEU A 299 -3.52 29.90 -19.37
CA LEU A 299 -4.79 29.24 -19.08
C LEU A 299 -5.70 30.17 -18.27
N ASN A 300 -6.95 30.26 -18.69
CA ASN A 300 -8.03 30.91 -17.93
C ASN A 300 -9.10 29.86 -17.59
N ALA A 301 -8.73 28.87 -16.77
CA ALA A 301 -9.57 27.74 -16.40
C ALA A 301 -10.18 27.93 -14.99
N GLU A 302 -11.41 27.46 -14.81
CA GLU A 302 -11.99 27.35 -13.48
C GLU A 302 -11.30 26.25 -12.68
N ASN A 303 -10.81 26.57 -11.47
CA ASN A 303 -10.10 25.62 -10.61
C ASN A 303 -11.05 24.70 -9.82
N VAL A 304 -12.01 24.05 -10.49
CA VAL A 304 -13.15 23.37 -9.86
C VAL A 304 -12.75 22.43 -8.71
N TYR A 305 -11.66 21.67 -8.86
CA TYR A 305 -11.17 20.70 -7.86
C TYR A 305 -10.23 21.27 -6.80
N ALA A 306 -9.79 22.53 -6.94
CA ALA A 306 -8.94 23.22 -5.96
C ALA A 306 -9.65 24.42 -5.31
N ARG A 307 -10.97 24.55 -5.52
CA ARG A 307 -11.79 25.56 -4.85
C ARG A 307 -11.96 25.21 -3.39
N THR A 308 -11.88 26.23 -2.54
CA THR A 308 -12.26 26.06 -1.13
C THR A 308 -13.70 25.58 -1.03
N GLU A 309 -13.91 24.53 -0.26
CA GLU A 309 -15.24 23.96 -0.05
C GLU A 309 -15.52 23.68 1.43
N ARG A 310 -16.81 23.61 1.77
CA ARG A 310 -17.29 23.24 3.11
C ARG A 310 -17.64 21.76 3.11
N LYS A 311 -16.98 20.97 3.95
CA LYS A 311 -17.09 19.51 3.92
C LYS A 311 -17.29 18.90 5.30
N GLN A 312 -18.12 17.87 5.37
CA GLN A 312 -18.24 17.04 6.57
C GLN A 312 -17.02 16.10 6.63
N VAL A 313 -16.38 15.99 7.79
CA VAL A 313 -15.06 15.34 7.91
C VAL A 313 -15.03 14.15 8.88
N SER A 314 -16.17 13.58 9.30
CA SER A 314 -16.16 12.46 10.27
C SER A 314 -15.48 11.20 9.73
N ASP A 315 -15.42 11.02 8.42
CA ASP A 315 -14.73 9.89 7.80
C ASP A 315 -13.20 9.97 7.96
N TYR A 316 -12.67 11.11 8.41
CA TYR A 316 -11.24 11.38 8.61
C TYR A 316 -10.87 11.50 10.10
N VAL A 317 -11.68 10.94 11.01
CA VAL A 317 -11.36 10.93 12.44
C VAL A 317 -10.09 10.12 12.70
N THR A 318 -9.14 10.73 13.39
CA THR A 318 -7.85 10.10 13.74
C THR A 318 -7.63 9.94 15.23
N ALA A 319 -8.32 10.75 16.06
CA ALA A 319 -8.25 10.67 17.51
C ALA A 319 -9.52 11.24 18.15
N ALA A 320 -9.85 10.77 19.34
CA ALA A 320 -10.90 11.34 20.18
C ALA A 320 -10.53 11.21 21.67
N GLY A 321 -10.62 12.32 22.40
CA GLY A 321 -10.44 12.40 23.85
C GLY A 321 -11.71 12.90 24.54
N LEU A 322 -12.04 12.36 25.71
CA LEU A 322 -13.28 12.68 26.44
C LEU A 322 -13.00 13.62 27.63
N SER A 323 -13.86 14.63 27.80
CA SER A 323 -13.77 15.55 28.95
C SER A 323 -14.00 14.82 30.28
N ALA A 324 -13.42 15.32 31.37
CA ALA A 324 -13.54 14.75 32.72
C ALA A 324 -14.99 14.49 33.17
N ASP A 325 -15.91 15.40 32.81
CA ASP A 325 -17.33 15.30 33.14
C ASP A 325 -18.15 14.43 32.15
N GLY A 326 -17.50 13.92 31.10
CA GLY A 326 -18.08 13.08 30.06
C GLY A 326 -19.08 13.79 29.15
N LYS A 327 -19.10 15.13 29.14
CA LYS A 327 -20.08 15.89 28.35
C LYS A 327 -19.58 16.27 26.97
N ARG A 328 -18.27 16.33 26.73
CA ARG A 328 -17.69 16.80 25.47
C ARG A 328 -16.50 15.95 25.04
N LEU A 329 -16.30 15.83 23.75
CA LEU A 329 -15.17 15.15 23.13
C LEU A 329 -14.31 16.16 22.39
N ALA A 330 -13.00 16.05 22.52
CA ALA A 330 -12.04 16.64 21.58
C ALA A 330 -11.84 15.60 20.48
N VAL A 331 -12.27 15.90 19.25
CA VAL A 331 -12.16 14.97 18.12
C VAL A 331 -11.25 15.59 17.08
N THR A 332 -10.20 14.87 16.69
CA THR A 332 -9.37 15.27 15.56
C THR A 332 -9.88 14.64 14.29
N ALA A 333 -10.16 15.46 13.27
CA ALA A 333 -10.43 14.97 11.93
C ALA A 333 -9.92 15.93 10.86
N ARG A 334 -9.31 15.40 9.79
CA ARG A 334 -8.81 16.17 8.65
C ARG A 334 -7.97 17.40 9.02
N GLY A 335 -7.00 17.21 9.90
CA GLY A 335 -6.11 18.29 10.35
C GLY A 335 -6.76 19.36 11.23
N GLU A 336 -7.97 19.12 11.74
CA GLU A 336 -8.70 20.06 12.58
C GLU A 336 -9.10 19.41 13.91
N VAL A 337 -9.25 20.23 14.95
CA VAL A 337 -9.76 19.81 16.26
C VAL A 337 -11.18 20.33 16.45
N PHE A 338 -12.07 19.44 16.87
CA PHE A 338 -13.47 19.72 17.14
C PHE A 338 -13.80 19.50 18.62
N ASP A 339 -14.53 20.44 19.21
CA ASP A 339 -15.27 20.25 20.46
C ASP A 339 -16.68 19.74 20.11
N VAL A 340 -16.96 18.46 20.40
CA VAL A 340 -18.19 17.75 20.05
C VAL A 340 -18.98 17.42 21.33
N PRO A 341 -20.28 17.73 21.43
CA PRO A 341 -21.09 17.31 22.58
C PRO A 341 -21.31 15.79 22.59
N ALA A 342 -21.17 15.14 23.74
CA ALA A 342 -21.43 13.71 23.91
C ALA A 342 -22.92 13.32 23.72
N LYS A 343 -23.84 14.28 23.89
CA LYS A 343 -25.29 14.02 23.79
C LYS A 343 -26.07 15.10 23.05
N SER A 344 -25.96 16.35 23.48
CA SER A 344 -26.63 17.49 22.84
C SER A 344 -25.85 18.78 23.05
N GLY A 345 -25.85 19.64 22.04
CA GLY A 345 -25.12 20.90 22.07
C GLY A 345 -24.65 21.31 20.68
N VAL A 346 -23.74 22.29 20.64
CA VAL A 346 -23.10 22.77 19.41
C VAL A 346 -21.75 22.10 19.24
N THR A 347 -21.50 21.53 18.06
CA THR A 347 -20.16 21.13 17.60
C THR A 347 -19.39 22.34 17.12
N ARG A 348 -18.11 22.46 17.52
CA ARG A 348 -17.25 23.61 17.18
C ARG A 348 -15.93 23.12 16.59
N ASN A 349 -15.56 23.58 15.40
CA ASN A 349 -14.15 23.56 14.98
C ASN A 349 -13.41 24.69 15.73
N ILE A 350 -12.47 24.30 16.59
CA ILE A 350 -11.75 25.22 17.51
C ILE A 350 -10.39 25.66 16.98
N THR A 351 -9.85 25.02 15.94
CA THR A 351 -8.54 25.34 15.35
C THR A 351 -8.65 26.20 14.10
N ARG A 352 -9.42 25.77 13.10
CA ARG A 352 -9.63 26.47 11.81
C ARG A 352 -8.32 26.83 11.11
N THR A 353 -7.44 25.85 11.02
CA THR A 353 -6.07 25.97 10.50
C THR A 353 -5.87 25.07 9.28
N PRO A 354 -6.46 25.39 8.11
CA PRO A 354 -6.44 24.50 6.94
C PRO A 354 -5.05 24.25 6.34
N GLY A 355 -4.03 25.01 6.76
CA GLY A 355 -2.62 24.84 6.39
C GLY A 355 -1.75 24.16 7.45
N ALA A 356 -2.36 23.53 8.46
CA ALA A 356 -1.66 22.80 9.51
C ALA A 356 -2.39 21.48 9.81
N ASN A 357 -1.64 20.43 10.08
CA ASN A 357 -2.18 19.13 10.48
C ASN A 357 -2.27 19.08 12.01
N GLU A 358 -3.42 19.51 12.53
CA GLU A 358 -3.75 19.36 13.95
C GLU A 358 -4.11 17.91 14.24
N ARG A 359 -3.48 17.27 15.22
CA ARG A 359 -3.67 15.84 15.53
C ARG A 359 -3.55 15.44 16.99
N GLY A 360 -4.13 14.28 17.31
CA GLY A 360 -4.03 13.65 18.62
C GLY A 360 -4.68 14.46 19.75
N ALA A 361 -5.79 15.17 19.47
CA ALA A 361 -6.34 16.08 20.47
C ALA A 361 -6.89 15.35 21.70
N ASP A 362 -6.58 15.86 22.89
CA ASP A 362 -7.05 15.29 24.16
C ASP A 362 -7.29 16.36 25.24
N TRP A 363 -8.26 16.11 26.10
CA TRP A 363 -8.63 17.00 27.19
C TRP A 363 -7.61 16.90 28.33
N SER A 364 -7.27 18.03 28.94
CA SER A 364 -6.57 18.01 30.22
C SER A 364 -7.48 17.37 31.29
N PRO A 365 -6.93 16.58 32.24
CA PRO A 365 -7.72 15.95 33.29
C PRO A 365 -8.56 16.92 34.14
N ASP A 366 -8.11 18.17 34.29
CA ASP A 366 -8.86 19.23 34.99
C ASP A 366 -9.96 19.90 34.13
N GLY A 367 -10.02 19.58 32.83
CA GLY A 367 -11.00 20.11 31.87
C GLY A 367 -10.75 21.54 31.40
N ASN A 368 -9.62 22.15 31.76
CA ASN A 368 -9.32 23.56 31.44
C ASN A 368 -8.76 23.76 30.03
N TYR A 369 -8.14 22.74 29.43
CA TYR A 369 -7.48 22.81 28.13
C TYR A 369 -7.76 21.59 27.27
N ILE A 370 -7.63 21.77 25.96
CA ILE A 370 -7.47 20.69 24.98
C ILE A 370 -6.05 20.81 24.42
N ALA A 371 -5.21 19.79 24.62
CA ALA A 371 -3.91 19.71 23.96
C ALA A 371 -4.07 19.06 22.58
N TYR A 372 -3.19 19.42 21.65
CA TYR A 372 -3.05 18.78 20.36
C TYR A 372 -1.66 19.03 19.79
N ILE A 373 -1.23 18.18 18.85
CA ILE A 373 0.00 18.37 18.09
C ILE A 373 -0.33 19.16 16.82
N SER A 374 0.46 20.18 16.53
CA SER A 374 0.35 21.03 15.35
C SER A 374 1.68 21.12 14.63
N ASP A 375 1.67 21.16 13.30
CA ASP A 375 2.86 21.47 12.50
C ASP A 375 2.86 22.91 11.95
N ARG A 376 1.98 23.78 12.44
CA ARG A 376 1.80 25.17 11.94
C ARG A 376 3.05 26.05 11.96
N THR A 377 4.10 25.64 12.68
CA THR A 377 5.40 26.35 12.73
C THR A 377 6.41 25.85 11.70
N GLY A 378 6.05 24.81 10.95
CA GLY A 378 6.96 24.05 10.09
C GLY A 378 7.51 22.79 10.74
N GLU A 379 7.46 22.66 12.06
CA GLU A 379 7.81 21.45 12.83
C GLU A 379 6.65 21.04 13.75
N THR A 380 6.59 19.78 14.19
CA THR A 380 5.54 19.30 15.10
C THR A 380 5.75 19.83 16.52
N GLU A 381 4.76 20.54 17.04
CA GLU A 381 4.76 21.16 18.36
C GLU A 381 3.43 20.89 19.09
N ILE A 382 3.43 20.96 20.41
CA ILE A 382 2.23 20.83 21.25
C ILE A 382 1.62 22.22 21.45
N TYR A 383 0.31 22.30 21.28
CA TYR A 383 -0.51 23.48 21.52
C TYR A 383 -1.61 23.17 22.52
N LEU A 384 -2.05 24.18 23.26
CA LEU A 384 -3.17 24.13 24.17
C LEU A 384 -4.26 25.10 23.73
N GLN A 385 -5.49 24.63 23.58
CA GLN A 385 -6.68 25.46 23.42
C GLN A 385 -7.39 25.60 24.77
N PRO A 386 -7.59 26.82 25.31
CA PRO A 386 -8.43 27.02 26.49
C PRO A 386 -9.87 26.53 26.25
N ALA A 387 -10.43 25.77 27.19
CA ALA A 387 -11.78 25.19 27.10
C ALA A 387 -12.89 26.24 27.02
N GLU A 388 -12.69 27.41 27.64
CA GLU A 388 -13.62 28.53 27.57
C GLU A 388 -13.56 29.30 26.22
N GLY A 389 -12.60 28.95 25.37
CA GLY A 389 -12.28 29.67 24.13
C GLY A 389 -11.19 30.73 24.30
N GLY A 390 -10.71 31.29 23.19
CA GLY A 390 -9.60 32.24 23.15
C GLY A 390 -8.48 31.80 22.21
N ASP A 391 -7.35 32.50 22.24
CA ASP A 391 -6.20 32.18 21.39
C ASP A 391 -5.48 30.91 21.87
N PRO A 392 -4.98 30.08 20.94
CA PRO A 392 -4.21 28.89 21.28
C PRO A 392 -2.84 29.25 21.87
N ILE A 393 -2.41 28.47 22.86
CA ILE A 393 -1.12 28.62 23.54
C ILE A 393 -0.14 27.61 22.96
N GLN A 394 0.90 28.09 22.27
CA GLN A 394 2.02 27.23 21.90
C GLN A 394 2.76 26.80 23.18
N LEU A 395 2.78 25.49 23.44
CA LEU A 395 3.40 24.90 24.62
C LEU A 395 4.87 24.53 24.36
N THR A 396 5.19 24.04 23.15
CA THR A 396 6.56 23.69 22.76
C THR A 396 7.05 24.49 21.54
N THR A 397 8.37 24.69 21.45
CA THR A 397 9.04 25.36 20.31
C THR A 397 10.36 24.65 19.98
N GLY A 398 10.77 24.66 18.71
CA GLY A 398 12.07 24.15 18.27
C GLY A 398 12.21 22.63 18.40
N SER A 399 11.14 21.88 18.13
CA SER A 399 11.22 20.43 17.98
C SER A 399 12.01 20.07 16.73
N ASP A 400 12.88 19.07 16.82
CA ASP A 400 13.87 18.69 15.80
C ASP A 400 13.57 17.36 15.12
N THR A 401 12.39 16.79 15.39
CA THR A 401 11.88 15.55 14.80
C THR A 401 10.38 15.41 15.06
N TYR A 402 9.72 14.50 14.36
CA TYR A 402 8.29 14.20 14.50
C TYR A 402 7.91 13.68 15.90
N ILE A 403 6.99 14.38 16.57
CA ILE A 403 6.32 13.92 17.80
C ILE A 403 5.32 12.81 17.44
N ARG A 404 5.44 11.61 18.01
CA ARG A 404 4.52 10.51 17.71
C ARG A 404 3.18 10.71 18.40
N ASP A 405 3.21 10.78 19.73
CA ASP A 405 2.03 10.86 20.59
C ASP A 405 2.35 11.62 21.88
N PHE A 406 1.33 12.04 22.63
CA PHE A 406 1.47 12.68 23.94
C PHE A 406 0.43 12.18 24.96
N SER A 407 0.71 12.42 26.23
CA SER A 407 -0.23 12.16 27.32
C SER A 407 -0.13 13.23 28.43
N TRP A 408 -1.25 13.46 29.11
CA TRP A 408 -1.32 14.34 30.26
C TRP A 408 -0.92 13.64 31.55
N SER A 409 -0.22 14.35 32.44
CA SER A 409 -0.13 13.92 33.83
C SER A 409 -1.50 14.03 34.50
N PRO A 410 -1.90 13.10 35.39
CA PRO A 410 -3.21 13.14 36.06
C PRO A 410 -3.52 14.45 36.81
N ASP A 411 -2.49 15.16 37.28
CA ASP A 411 -2.62 16.48 37.93
C ASP A 411 -2.64 17.68 36.97
N SER A 412 -2.67 17.44 35.64
CA SER A 412 -2.75 18.43 34.56
C SER A 412 -1.58 19.42 34.44
N LYS A 413 -0.47 19.19 35.16
CA LYS A 413 0.68 20.13 35.18
C LYS A 413 1.75 19.82 34.14
N THR A 414 1.80 18.59 33.65
CA THR A 414 2.84 18.13 32.72
C THR A 414 2.19 17.46 31.51
N VAL A 415 2.72 17.74 30.33
CA VAL A 415 2.48 16.93 29.13
C VAL A 415 3.74 16.12 28.85
N LEU A 416 3.61 14.83 28.62
CA LEU A 416 4.67 13.94 28.18
C LEU A 416 4.45 13.60 26.71
N TYR A 417 5.52 13.55 25.91
CA TYR A 417 5.43 13.07 24.53
C TYR A 417 6.61 12.16 24.16
N THR A 418 6.41 11.35 23.13
CA THR A 418 7.47 10.56 22.48
C THR A 418 7.74 11.06 21.07
N ASP A 419 8.95 10.86 20.55
CA ASP A 419 9.33 11.36 19.23
C ASP A 419 10.25 10.40 18.46
N ARG A 420 10.40 10.64 17.16
CA ARG A 420 11.15 9.78 16.22
C ARG A 420 12.63 9.57 16.55
N LYS A 421 13.21 10.35 17.46
CA LYS A 421 14.56 10.09 18.02
C LYS A 421 14.55 9.15 19.23
N ASN A 422 13.42 8.49 19.47
CA ASN A 422 13.16 7.57 20.56
C ASN A 422 13.40 8.22 21.93
N ARG A 423 12.87 9.44 22.11
CA ARG A 423 12.94 10.17 23.37
C ARG A 423 11.60 10.12 24.10
N ILE A 424 11.66 10.15 25.42
CA ILE A 424 10.55 10.58 26.29
C ILE A 424 10.87 12.00 26.74
N VAL A 425 9.96 12.94 26.46
CA VAL A 425 10.12 14.35 26.80
C VAL A 425 8.93 14.81 27.64
N THR A 426 9.20 15.51 28.73
CA THR A 426 8.16 16.18 29.53
C THR A 426 8.18 17.68 29.29
N VAL A 427 7.02 18.30 29.38
CA VAL A 427 6.82 19.74 29.23
C VAL A 427 5.98 20.23 30.39
N ASP A 428 6.54 21.15 31.16
CA ASP A 428 5.79 21.84 32.20
C ASP A 428 4.79 22.81 31.56
N VAL A 429 3.51 22.70 31.91
CA VAL A 429 2.42 23.47 31.28
C VAL A 429 2.49 24.96 31.64
N ALA A 430 2.87 25.29 32.87
CA ALA A 430 2.91 26.67 33.35
C ALA A 430 4.16 27.41 32.85
N PHE A 431 5.31 26.74 32.88
CA PHE A 431 6.61 27.31 32.53
C PHE A 431 7.04 27.04 31.09
N LYS A 432 6.32 26.19 30.36
CA LYS A 432 6.63 25.78 28.97
C LYS A 432 8.03 25.19 28.80
N THR A 433 8.56 24.60 29.86
CA THR A 433 9.95 24.12 29.89
C THR A 433 10.00 22.66 29.47
N LYS A 434 10.71 22.38 28.37
CA LYS A 434 10.96 21.01 27.87
C LYS A 434 12.11 20.35 28.63
N THR A 435 11.92 19.10 29.03
CA THR A 435 12.97 18.26 29.63
C THR A 435 12.99 16.89 28.95
N VAL A 436 14.11 16.52 28.32
CA VAL A 436 14.32 15.13 27.87
C VAL A 436 14.53 14.27 29.10
N VAL A 437 13.60 13.35 29.35
CA VAL A 437 13.65 12.42 30.48
C VAL A 437 14.63 11.29 30.18
N MET A 438 14.49 10.69 28.99
CA MET A 438 15.32 9.58 28.53
C MET A 438 15.35 9.52 27.00
N GLN A 439 16.40 8.91 26.44
CA GLN A 439 16.49 8.51 25.04
C GLN A 439 16.91 7.05 24.94
N ASN A 440 16.29 6.28 24.04
CA ASN A 440 16.67 4.90 23.73
C ASN A 440 17.16 4.78 22.28
N PRO A 441 18.47 4.69 22.03
CA PRO A 441 18.99 4.60 20.67
C PRO A 441 18.62 3.30 19.95
N GLU A 442 18.29 2.23 20.68
CA GLU A 442 18.02 0.91 20.10
C GLU A 442 16.60 0.81 19.50
N GLN A 443 15.60 1.38 20.17
CA GLN A 443 14.19 1.29 19.76
C GLN A 443 13.31 2.35 20.44
N GLU A 444 12.12 2.56 19.89
CA GLU A 444 11.04 3.32 20.52
C GLU A 444 10.64 2.77 21.91
N PHE A 445 10.11 3.67 22.76
CA PHE A 445 9.40 3.30 23.98
C PHE A 445 7.92 3.11 23.67
N TYR A 446 7.34 1.97 24.04
CA TYR A 446 5.92 1.71 23.86
C TYR A 446 5.16 1.87 25.18
N ASP A 447 3.87 2.18 25.07
CA ASP A 447 2.91 2.22 26.19
C ASP A 447 3.34 3.12 27.36
N VAL A 448 3.84 4.33 27.07
CA VAL A 448 4.29 5.26 28.11
C VAL A 448 3.09 5.85 28.86
N SER A 449 3.02 5.62 30.17
CA SER A 449 1.87 6.04 31.00
C SER A 449 2.32 6.59 32.36
N PHE A 450 1.55 7.53 32.92
CA PHE A 450 1.78 8.12 34.25
C PHE A 450 1.19 7.25 35.36
N SER A 451 1.81 7.32 36.55
CA SER A 451 1.15 6.91 37.79
C SER A 451 0.01 7.87 38.18
N PRO A 452 -1.00 7.41 38.94
CA PRO A 452 -2.14 8.26 39.36
C PRO A 452 -1.74 9.50 40.17
N ASP A 453 -0.55 9.51 40.80
CA ASP A 453 -0.02 10.65 41.55
C ASP A 453 0.95 11.55 40.75
N SER A 454 1.07 11.32 39.43
CA SER A 454 1.99 12.03 38.53
C SER A 454 3.49 11.93 38.86
N ARG A 455 3.93 11.09 39.81
CA ARG A 455 5.34 11.02 40.25
C ARG A 455 6.18 10.02 39.48
N TRP A 456 5.54 9.03 38.86
CA TRP A 456 6.17 7.96 38.12
C TRP A 456 5.63 7.89 36.70
N ILE A 457 6.44 7.31 35.82
CA ILE A 457 5.99 6.82 34.53
C ILE A 457 6.34 5.33 34.41
N THR A 458 5.55 4.60 33.64
CA THR A 458 5.81 3.23 33.20
C THR A 458 5.92 3.20 31.68
N TYR A 459 6.66 2.24 31.15
CA TYR A 459 6.85 2.03 29.72
C TYR A 459 7.50 0.68 29.45
N THR A 460 7.57 0.33 28.16
CA THR A 460 8.35 -0.83 27.70
C THR A 460 9.45 -0.44 26.74
N LYS A 461 10.55 -1.18 26.80
CA LYS A 461 11.67 -1.11 25.86
C LYS A 461 12.37 -2.47 25.78
N PRO A 462 13.04 -2.81 24.65
CA PRO A 462 13.80 -4.04 24.54
C PRO A 462 14.98 -4.07 25.52
N ALA A 463 15.23 -5.22 26.11
CA ALA A 463 16.51 -5.53 26.73
C ALA A 463 17.55 -5.93 25.68
N ALA A 464 18.82 -6.09 26.08
CA ALA A 464 19.91 -6.48 25.18
C ALA A 464 19.71 -7.84 24.46
N ASN A 465 18.79 -8.68 24.92
CA ASN A 465 18.38 -9.93 24.26
C ASN A 465 17.08 -9.79 23.45
N ASN A 466 16.65 -8.55 23.17
CA ASN A 466 15.47 -8.15 22.40
C ASN A 466 14.10 -8.50 23.00
N PHE A 467 14.04 -9.04 24.22
CA PHE A 467 12.77 -9.20 24.92
C PHE A 467 12.27 -7.85 25.42
N SER A 468 10.99 -7.56 25.19
CA SER A 468 10.33 -6.36 25.73
C SER A 468 10.19 -6.47 27.25
N VAL A 469 10.66 -5.46 27.98
CA VAL A 469 10.66 -5.43 29.45
C VAL A 469 9.88 -4.21 29.93
N VAL A 470 9.12 -4.37 31.02
CA VAL A 470 8.39 -3.30 31.70
C VAL A 470 9.30 -2.61 32.71
N TYR A 471 9.33 -1.29 32.67
CA TYR A 471 10.10 -0.44 33.57
C TYR A 471 9.20 0.59 34.24
N VAL A 472 9.59 1.03 35.43
CA VAL A 472 9.04 2.22 36.09
C VAL A 472 10.15 3.22 36.32
N TYR A 473 9.83 4.51 36.18
CA TYR A 473 10.78 5.60 36.32
C TYR A 473 10.23 6.70 37.21
N ASN A 474 10.99 7.09 38.23
CA ASN A 474 10.63 8.18 39.13
C ASN A 474 11.07 9.52 38.53
N LEU A 475 10.12 10.41 38.25
CA LEU A 475 10.41 11.68 37.60
C LEU A 475 11.24 12.64 38.47
N SER A 476 11.09 12.56 39.79
CA SER A 476 11.78 13.45 40.74
C SER A 476 13.21 13.00 41.04
N THR A 477 13.40 11.71 41.34
CA THR A 477 14.71 11.15 41.69
C THR A 477 15.54 10.75 40.47
N LYS A 478 14.91 10.70 39.29
CA LYS A 478 15.50 10.31 38.01
C LYS A 478 16.07 8.89 38.02
N LYS A 479 15.38 7.98 38.71
CA LYS A 479 15.77 6.57 38.81
C LYS A 479 14.80 5.67 38.05
N GLU A 480 15.36 4.79 37.24
CA GLU A 480 14.67 3.71 36.52
C GLU A 480 14.78 2.40 37.33
N TYR A 481 13.70 1.62 37.35
CA TYR A 481 13.68 0.28 37.92
C TYR A 481 13.00 -0.70 36.96
N VAL A 482 13.54 -1.91 36.90
CA VAL A 482 13.01 -3.01 36.11
C VAL A 482 11.87 -3.68 36.89
N VAL A 483 10.74 -3.93 36.25
CA VAL A 483 9.61 -4.67 36.86
C VAL A 483 9.58 -6.12 36.40
N THR A 484 9.86 -6.40 35.12
CA THR A 484 9.81 -7.77 34.57
C THR A 484 11.18 -8.32 34.19
N GLU A 485 11.31 -9.64 34.20
CA GLU A 485 12.53 -10.33 33.80
C GLU A 485 12.72 -10.30 32.27
N LYS A 486 13.93 -10.64 31.82
CA LYS A 486 14.32 -10.65 30.40
C LYS A 486 14.05 -11.98 29.69
N TRP A 487 13.17 -12.83 30.25
CA TRP A 487 12.88 -14.18 29.72
C TRP A 487 11.63 -14.22 28.82
N TYR A 488 10.76 -13.22 28.92
CA TYR A 488 9.46 -13.18 28.27
C TYR A 488 9.21 -11.77 27.76
N ASN A 489 8.42 -11.64 26.69
CA ASN A 489 7.94 -10.32 26.30
C ASN A 489 6.89 -9.87 27.31
N SER A 490 6.99 -8.62 27.74
CA SER A 490 5.98 -7.95 28.55
C SER A 490 5.60 -6.63 27.88
N SER A 491 4.31 -6.30 27.89
CA SER A 491 3.73 -5.17 27.16
C SER A 491 2.59 -4.49 27.94
N SER A 492 2.10 -3.35 27.44
CA SER A 492 0.90 -2.67 27.93
C SER A 492 0.86 -2.33 29.44
N PRO A 493 1.94 -1.87 30.10
CA PRO A 493 1.92 -1.63 31.52
C PRO A 493 1.08 -0.41 31.93
N VAL A 494 0.24 -0.54 32.96
CA VAL A 494 -0.57 0.55 33.53
C VAL A 494 -0.61 0.45 35.06
N PHE A 495 -0.58 1.59 35.74
CA PHE A 495 -0.77 1.63 37.19
C PHE A 495 -2.25 1.45 37.54
N SER A 496 -2.56 0.74 38.62
CA SER A 496 -3.89 0.81 39.22
C SER A 496 -4.13 2.19 39.83
N THR A 497 -5.37 2.70 39.79
CA THR A 497 -5.66 4.05 40.30
C THR A 497 -5.45 4.20 41.81
N ASP A 498 -5.53 3.10 42.55
CA ASP A 498 -5.25 3.06 43.99
C ASP A 498 -3.75 2.97 44.33
N GLY A 499 -2.88 2.94 43.32
CA GLY A 499 -1.43 2.97 43.48
C GLY A 499 -0.80 1.69 44.04
N LYS A 500 -1.54 0.58 44.11
CA LYS A 500 -1.06 -0.70 44.68
C LYS A 500 -0.41 -1.64 43.68
N TYR A 501 -0.85 -1.60 42.42
CA TYR A 501 -0.46 -2.55 41.39
C TYR A 501 0.09 -1.86 40.14
N LEU A 502 1.03 -2.52 39.48
CA LEU A 502 1.27 -2.33 38.05
C LEU A 502 0.70 -3.55 37.31
N VAL A 503 -0.25 -3.29 36.41
CA VAL A 503 -0.88 -4.31 35.56
C VAL A 503 -0.19 -4.34 34.21
N PHE A 504 0.10 -5.51 33.66
CA PHE A 504 0.75 -5.65 32.36
C PHE A 504 0.41 -6.99 31.70
N GLU A 505 0.64 -7.09 30.40
CA GLU A 505 0.57 -8.34 29.65
C GLU A 505 1.97 -8.99 29.58
N SER A 506 2.03 -10.32 29.60
CA SER A 506 3.27 -11.04 29.31
C SER A 506 3.08 -12.42 28.67
N ASP A 507 3.92 -12.70 27.66
CA ASP A 507 3.98 -13.96 26.90
C ASP A 507 4.64 -15.10 27.71
N ARG A 508 3.94 -15.67 28.70
CA ARG A 508 4.47 -16.77 29.54
C ARG A 508 3.66 -18.06 29.47
N ASP A 509 2.55 -18.07 28.74
CA ASP A 509 1.67 -19.23 28.63
C ASP A 509 2.03 -20.10 27.42
N PHE A 510 2.88 -21.10 27.65
CA PHE A 510 3.31 -22.02 26.61
C PHE A 510 2.22 -23.06 26.29
N ASN A 511 1.57 -22.91 25.14
CA ASN A 511 0.62 -23.87 24.60
C ASN A 511 0.98 -24.23 23.14
N PRO A 512 1.86 -25.23 22.90
CA PRO A 512 2.33 -25.55 21.55
C PRO A 512 1.21 -26.16 20.70
N ILE A 513 1.09 -25.71 19.46
CA ILE A 513 0.16 -26.25 18.47
C ILE A 513 0.97 -27.02 17.42
N TYR A 514 0.68 -28.32 17.26
CA TYR A 514 1.31 -29.13 16.23
C TYR A 514 0.80 -28.77 14.83
N GLY A 515 1.74 -28.61 13.90
CA GLY A 515 1.46 -28.37 12.48
C GLY A 515 0.76 -29.55 11.81
N ARG A 516 -0.04 -29.25 10.78
CA ARG A 516 -0.73 -30.28 9.96
C ARG A 516 0.08 -30.72 8.74
N LEU A 517 0.94 -29.85 8.22
CA LEU A 517 1.74 -30.10 7.02
C LEU A 517 3.07 -30.79 7.35
N GLU A 518 3.61 -30.53 8.54
CA GLU A 518 4.91 -31.02 8.99
C GLU A 518 4.89 -31.29 10.49
N TRP A 519 5.75 -32.21 10.94
CA TRP A 519 6.01 -32.42 12.37
C TRP A 519 6.82 -31.25 12.94
N ASN A 520 6.11 -30.15 13.19
CA ASN A 520 6.61 -28.90 13.75
C ASN A 520 5.57 -28.33 14.73
N HIS A 521 5.92 -27.27 15.46
CA HIS A 521 5.01 -26.60 16.37
C HIS A 521 5.10 -25.08 16.22
N VAL A 522 4.01 -24.40 16.60
CA VAL A 522 3.94 -22.94 16.70
C VAL A 522 3.23 -22.55 18.00
N TYR A 523 3.55 -21.36 18.50
CA TYR A 523 2.80 -20.71 19.57
C TYR A 523 2.08 -19.51 18.95
N THR A 524 0.75 -19.47 19.06
CA THR A 524 -0.06 -18.41 18.44
C THR A 524 -0.72 -17.47 19.45
N ARG A 525 -0.76 -17.87 20.74
CA ARG A 525 -1.31 -17.12 21.86
C ARG A 525 -0.55 -17.52 23.13
N MET A 526 0.24 -16.60 23.66
CA MET A 526 1.06 -16.82 24.87
C MET A 526 0.79 -15.82 25.98
N GLY A 527 0.00 -14.78 25.69
CA GLY A 527 -0.21 -13.67 26.61
C GLY A 527 -1.09 -14.05 27.79
N GLY A 528 -0.72 -13.53 28.95
CA GLY A 528 -1.53 -13.50 30.16
C GLY A 528 -1.45 -12.12 30.80
N ILE A 529 -2.40 -11.78 31.66
CA ILE A 529 -2.39 -10.52 32.42
C ILE A 529 -1.79 -10.78 33.80
N TYR A 530 -0.91 -9.89 34.23
CA TYR A 530 -0.16 -9.99 35.49
C TYR A 530 -0.28 -8.69 36.30
N LEU A 531 -0.15 -8.83 37.62
CA LEU A 531 -0.08 -7.73 38.58
C LEU A 531 1.27 -7.81 39.29
N ALA A 532 2.04 -6.72 39.30
CA ALA A 532 3.15 -6.54 40.22
C ALA A 532 2.66 -5.74 41.43
N MET A 533 2.79 -6.28 42.64
CA MET A 533 2.55 -5.51 43.87
C MET A 533 3.69 -4.51 44.06
N LEU A 534 3.34 -3.22 44.19
CA LEU A 534 4.34 -2.14 44.16
C LEU A 534 5.12 -2.01 45.49
N THR A 535 4.51 -2.34 46.63
CA THR A 535 5.14 -2.31 47.96
C THR A 535 5.22 -3.70 48.57
N ASP A 536 6.14 -3.91 49.52
CA ASP A 536 6.33 -5.22 50.18
C ASP A 536 5.14 -5.63 51.07
N ASP A 537 4.37 -4.65 51.53
CA ASP A 537 3.21 -4.83 52.41
C ASP A 537 1.87 -4.92 51.65
N THR A 538 1.86 -4.73 50.33
CA THR A 538 0.66 -4.92 49.51
C THR A 538 0.36 -6.42 49.37
N PRO A 539 -0.75 -6.94 49.95
CA PRO A 539 -1.09 -8.35 49.84
C PRO A 539 -1.50 -8.72 48.41
N SER A 540 -1.28 -9.97 48.01
CA SER A 540 -1.85 -10.49 46.78
C SER A 540 -3.39 -10.50 46.87
N PRO A 541 -4.12 -10.06 45.82
CA PRO A 541 -5.59 -10.15 45.80
C PRO A 541 -6.10 -11.60 45.75
N PHE A 542 -5.22 -12.58 45.55
CA PHE A 542 -5.54 -14.00 45.45
C PHE A 542 -5.13 -14.81 46.69
N LEU A 543 -4.84 -14.14 47.82
CA LEU A 543 -4.64 -14.84 49.08
C LEU A 543 -5.92 -15.61 49.48
N PRO A 544 -5.83 -16.88 49.91
CA PRO A 544 -7.00 -17.62 50.36
C PRO A 544 -7.55 -17.04 51.66
N GLU A 545 -8.87 -16.84 51.73
CA GLU A 545 -9.59 -16.50 52.97
C GLU A 545 -10.04 -17.80 53.67
N ASP A 546 -9.82 -17.92 54.98
CA ASP A 546 -10.33 -19.02 55.80
C ASP A 546 -11.66 -18.59 56.44
N GLU A 547 -12.77 -19.23 56.06
CA GLU A 547 -14.08 -18.93 56.64
C GLU A 547 -14.15 -19.47 58.08
N ALA A 548 -13.93 -18.60 59.06
CA ALA A 548 -14.22 -18.93 60.44
C ALA A 548 -15.71 -19.24 60.62
N VAL A 549 -16.02 -20.42 61.17
CA VAL A 549 -17.37 -20.86 61.53
C VAL A 549 -17.99 -19.85 62.50
N THR A 550 -18.97 -19.08 62.03
CA THR A 550 -19.83 -18.29 62.90
C THR A 550 -20.86 -19.21 63.56
N THR A 551 -20.64 -19.53 64.82
CA THR A 551 -21.67 -20.18 65.66
C THR A 551 -22.83 -19.22 65.92
N PRO A 552 -24.09 -19.62 65.68
CA PRO A 552 -25.26 -18.78 65.92
C PRO A 552 -25.64 -18.81 67.40
N ALA A 553 -25.47 -17.68 68.10
CA ALA A 553 -26.13 -17.45 69.38
C ALA A 553 -26.52 -15.97 69.58
N GLN A 554 -27.84 -15.79 69.59
CA GLN A 554 -28.64 -14.80 70.34
C GLN A 554 -28.85 -13.39 69.75
N ASP A 555 -29.97 -13.29 69.04
CA ASP A 555 -30.83 -12.11 68.96
C ASP A 555 -31.24 -11.57 70.34
N LYS A 556 -31.16 -10.23 70.48
CA LYS A 556 -32.06 -9.25 71.16
C LYS A 556 -31.21 -8.02 71.53
N GLU A 557 -31.54 -6.78 71.23
CA GLU A 557 -32.82 -6.09 71.04
C GLU A 557 -32.57 -4.80 70.23
N LYS A 558 -33.56 -4.39 69.43
CA LYS A 558 -33.67 -3.04 68.87
C LYS A 558 -34.03 -2.03 69.97
N SER A 559 -33.45 -0.85 69.92
CA SER A 559 -34.12 0.38 70.36
C SER A 559 -33.72 1.58 69.48
N ASP A 560 -34.73 2.21 68.90
CA ASP A 560 -34.68 3.42 68.08
C ASP A 560 -34.11 4.64 68.80
N ALA A 561 -33.28 5.44 68.13
CA ALA A 561 -33.19 6.89 68.34
C ALA A 561 -32.48 7.64 67.18
N LYS A 562 -33.30 8.37 66.41
CA LYS A 562 -33.11 9.70 65.80
C LYS A 562 -31.78 10.13 65.15
N GLU A 563 -31.97 10.70 63.96
CA GLU A 563 -31.10 11.62 63.21
C GLU A 563 -30.18 12.49 64.06
N SER A 564 -28.89 12.45 63.74
CA SER A 564 -28.05 13.64 63.72
C SER A 564 -27.24 13.67 62.42
N LYS A 565 -27.46 14.74 61.65
CA LYS A 565 -26.61 15.14 60.54
C LYS A 565 -25.26 15.56 61.13
N ASP A 566 -24.23 14.76 60.91
CA ASP A 566 -22.86 15.25 60.96
C ASP A 566 -22.13 14.90 59.67
N LYS A 567 -21.65 15.97 59.03
CA LYS A 567 -20.74 15.95 57.88
C LYS A 567 -19.45 15.25 58.29
N LYS A 568 -19.30 13.96 57.98
CA LYS A 568 -17.98 13.36 57.78
C LYS A 568 -17.64 13.51 56.31
N GLY A 569 -16.68 14.41 56.03
CA GLY A 569 -16.09 14.56 54.73
C GLY A 569 -15.55 13.22 54.23
N ALA A 570 -15.73 13.00 52.92
CA ALA A 570 -15.06 11.93 52.21
C ALA A 570 -13.57 11.97 52.56
N GLN A 571 -13.10 10.91 53.20
CA GLN A 571 -11.68 10.67 53.42
C GLN A 571 -11.11 10.42 52.02
N ALA A 572 -10.28 11.35 51.53
CA ALA A 572 -9.60 11.17 50.25
C ALA A 572 -8.79 9.88 50.31
N GLU A 573 -9.03 8.96 49.37
CA GLU A 573 -8.15 7.80 49.17
C GLU A 573 -6.74 8.33 48.85
N ASP A 574 -5.74 7.85 49.60
CA ASP A 574 -4.34 8.21 49.38
C ASP A 574 -3.84 7.47 48.13
N ASN A 575 -3.96 8.10 46.97
CA ASN A 575 -3.52 7.56 45.68
C ASN A 575 -2.00 7.69 45.48
N SER A 576 -1.22 7.89 46.54
CA SER A 576 0.24 8.03 46.42
C SER A 576 0.89 6.70 46.04
N VAL A 577 1.68 6.72 44.97
CA VAL A 577 2.39 5.53 44.48
C VAL A 577 3.75 5.44 45.13
N GLN A 578 3.93 4.39 45.94
CA GLN A 578 5.22 3.98 46.49
C GLN A 578 5.64 2.70 45.79
N ILE A 579 6.93 2.61 45.44
CA ILE A 579 7.48 1.43 44.78
C ILE A 579 8.72 1.01 45.55
N ASP A 580 8.66 -0.18 46.13
CA ASP A 580 9.83 -0.89 46.62
C ASP A 580 10.40 -1.68 45.43
N PRO A 581 11.56 -1.34 44.87
CA PRO A 581 12.07 -2.03 43.68
C PRO A 581 12.72 -3.37 44.01
N GLU A 582 13.19 -3.55 45.25
CA GLU A 582 13.84 -4.78 45.69
C GLU A 582 12.83 -5.94 45.71
N GLY A 583 13.15 -7.05 45.04
CA GLY A 583 12.27 -8.23 45.00
C GLY A 583 10.96 -8.06 44.25
N ILE A 584 10.74 -6.97 43.48
CA ILE A 584 9.45 -6.72 42.79
C ILE A 584 9.05 -7.85 41.82
N VAL A 585 10.03 -8.48 41.17
CA VAL A 585 9.81 -9.65 40.30
C VAL A 585 9.18 -10.82 41.08
N GLY A 586 9.57 -11.03 42.34
CA GLY A 586 9.00 -12.06 43.21
C GLY A 586 7.59 -11.74 43.72
N ARG A 587 7.12 -10.52 43.47
CA ARG A 587 5.79 -10.00 43.83
C ARG A 587 4.86 -9.89 42.62
N ILE A 588 5.10 -10.68 41.58
CA ILE A 588 4.24 -10.75 40.40
C ILE A 588 3.25 -11.91 40.56
N VAL A 589 1.95 -11.63 40.37
CA VAL A 589 0.88 -12.64 40.33
C VAL A 589 0.15 -12.60 38.98
N LYS A 590 -0.32 -13.77 38.52
CA LYS A 590 -1.03 -13.91 37.25
C LYS A 590 -2.54 -13.92 37.49
N LEU A 591 -3.31 -13.24 36.65
CA LEU A 591 -4.77 -13.41 36.61
C LEU A 591 -5.12 -14.81 36.07
N PRO A 592 -6.12 -15.51 36.61
CA PRO A 592 -6.55 -16.85 36.17
C PRO A 592 -7.32 -16.84 34.82
N LEU A 593 -6.76 -16.18 33.82
CA LEU A 593 -7.25 -16.14 32.45
C LEU A 593 -6.59 -17.21 31.59
N SER A 594 -7.26 -17.62 30.51
CA SER A 594 -6.66 -18.50 29.49
C SER A 594 -5.58 -17.76 28.70
N ALA A 595 -4.71 -18.48 28.00
CA ALA A 595 -3.73 -17.85 27.10
C ALA A 595 -4.44 -17.09 25.97
N GLY A 596 -4.02 -15.86 25.72
CA GLY A 596 -4.67 -14.96 24.76
C GLY A 596 -3.72 -13.90 24.22
N ASN A 597 -4.32 -12.88 23.60
CA ASN A 597 -3.64 -11.63 23.25
C ASN A 597 -4.42 -10.51 23.95
N TYR A 598 -3.79 -9.86 24.92
CA TYR A 598 -4.41 -8.89 25.81
C TYR A 598 -3.73 -7.53 25.67
N TRP A 599 -4.51 -6.45 25.63
CA TRP A 599 -4.00 -5.08 25.52
C TRP A 599 -5.09 -4.08 25.95
N ASN A 600 -4.86 -2.77 25.82
CA ASN A 600 -5.79 -1.71 26.28
C ASN A 600 -6.19 -1.91 27.76
N LEU A 601 -5.18 -2.06 28.62
CA LEU A 601 -5.36 -2.37 30.03
C LEU A 601 -5.76 -1.13 30.85
N TYR A 602 -6.58 -1.33 31.87
CA TYR A 602 -6.89 -0.33 32.90
C TYR A 602 -7.22 -1.03 34.23
N SER A 603 -6.92 -0.41 35.38
CA SER A 603 -7.32 -0.98 36.67
C SER A 603 -7.65 0.09 37.70
N ASP A 604 -8.70 -0.15 38.48
CA ASP A 604 -9.07 0.67 39.63
C ASP A 604 -8.57 0.10 40.97
N GLY A 605 -7.76 -0.97 40.93
CA GLY A 605 -7.27 -1.71 42.10
C GLY A 605 -8.20 -2.82 42.60
N GLN A 606 -9.46 -2.87 42.13
CA GLN A 606 -10.41 -3.94 42.44
C GLN A 606 -10.74 -4.79 41.21
N THR A 607 -10.74 -4.16 40.04
CA THR A 607 -11.04 -4.76 38.74
C THR A 607 -9.93 -4.41 37.75
N VAL A 608 -9.67 -5.32 36.82
CA VAL A 608 -8.81 -5.11 35.66
C VAL A 608 -9.65 -5.17 34.40
N TRP A 609 -9.68 -4.09 33.65
CA TRP A 609 -10.29 -4.04 32.33
C TRP A 609 -9.23 -4.20 31.24
N TYR A 610 -9.60 -4.89 30.16
CA TYR A 610 -8.67 -5.19 29.07
C TYR A 610 -9.44 -5.50 27.78
N TYR A 611 -8.79 -5.33 26.63
CA TYR A 611 -9.27 -5.87 25.37
C TYR A 611 -8.69 -7.27 25.11
N GLY A 612 -9.56 -8.22 24.77
CA GLY A 612 -9.20 -9.60 24.46
C GLY A 612 -10.39 -10.33 23.84
N ASN A 613 -10.14 -11.40 23.07
CA ASN A 613 -11.19 -12.23 22.46
C ASN A 613 -12.28 -11.45 21.68
N GLY A 614 -11.94 -10.29 21.10
CA GLY A 614 -12.85 -9.48 20.28
C GLY A 614 -13.66 -8.44 21.05
N GLY A 615 -13.35 -8.10 22.31
CA GLY A 615 -14.04 -7.04 23.03
C GLY A 615 -13.32 -6.56 24.29
N THR A 616 -13.90 -5.56 24.96
CA THR A 616 -13.46 -5.11 26.29
C THR A 616 -14.09 -5.99 27.37
N HIS A 617 -13.25 -6.54 28.23
CA HIS A 617 -13.59 -7.37 29.38
C HIS A 617 -13.31 -6.64 30.70
N ALA A 618 -13.95 -7.09 31.78
CA ALA A 618 -13.68 -6.70 33.16
C ALA A 618 -13.46 -7.95 34.00
N PHE A 619 -12.29 -8.02 34.63
CA PHE A 619 -11.92 -9.09 35.55
C PHE A 619 -11.94 -8.58 36.99
N ASN A 620 -12.86 -9.08 37.82
CA ASN A 620 -12.93 -8.72 39.23
C ASN A 620 -11.88 -9.51 40.02
N LEU A 621 -10.97 -8.82 40.73
CA LEU A 621 -9.85 -9.46 41.43
C LEU A 621 -10.29 -10.29 42.63
N LYS A 622 -11.34 -9.87 43.34
CA LYS A 622 -11.85 -10.56 44.53
C LYS A 622 -12.67 -11.80 44.16
N GLU A 623 -13.61 -11.64 43.23
CA GLU A 623 -14.50 -12.70 42.79
C GLU A 623 -13.83 -13.66 41.78
N GLN A 624 -12.70 -13.23 41.20
CA GLN A 624 -11.99 -13.94 40.12
C GLN A 624 -12.88 -14.25 38.92
N GLU A 625 -13.80 -13.33 38.62
CA GLU A 625 -14.79 -13.48 37.56
C GLU A 625 -14.43 -12.57 36.37
N ASP A 626 -14.40 -13.13 35.17
CA ASP A 626 -14.22 -12.43 33.90
C ASP A 626 -15.57 -12.20 33.21
N LYS A 627 -15.85 -10.96 32.81
CA LYS A 627 -17.07 -10.59 32.07
C LYS A 627 -16.75 -9.77 30.83
N LEU A 628 -17.31 -10.15 29.69
CA LEU A 628 -17.36 -9.30 28.50
C LEU A 628 -18.27 -8.10 28.79
N VAL A 629 -17.70 -6.89 28.74
CA VAL A 629 -18.39 -5.62 29.01
C VAL A 629 -18.88 -4.98 27.72
N ALA A 630 -18.05 -4.96 26.68
CA ALA A 630 -18.38 -4.35 25.40
C ALA A 630 -17.79 -5.14 24.22
N GLU A 631 -18.64 -5.61 23.32
CA GLU A 631 -18.25 -6.41 22.16
C GLU A 631 -17.70 -5.53 21.04
N ASN A 632 -16.59 -5.94 20.42
CA ASN A 632 -15.88 -5.25 19.34
C ASN A 632 -15.53 -3.78 19.63
N ALA A 633 -15.45 -3.40 20.90
CA ALA A 633 -15.19 -2.03 21.32
C ALA A 633 -13.94 -1.94 22.21
N LEU A 634 -13.13 -0.92 21.96
CA LEU A 634 -12.05 -0.47 22.84
C LEU A 634 -12.58 0.53 23.86
N MET A 635 -11.83 0.76 24.94
CA MET A 635 -12.14 1.77 25.94
C MET A 635 -10.98 2.77 26.11
N ALA A 636 -11.35 4.02 26.36
CA ALA A 636 -10.45 5.08 26.81
C ALA A 636 -11.06 5.69 28.09
N PRO A 637 -10.65 5.20 29.28
CA PRO A 637 -11.09 5.74 30.56
C PRO A 637 -10.54 7.15 30.80
N VAL A 638 -11.31 8.00 31.47
CA VAL A 638 -10.88 9.36 31.80
C VAL A 638 -10.28 9.41 33.19
N ALA A 639 -9.05 9.92 33.31
CA ALA A 639 -8.33 10.02 34.58
C ALA A 639 -9.15 10.76 35.65
N GLY A 640 -9.24 10.18 36.85
CA GLY A 640 -9.99 10.76 37.98
C GLY A 640 -11.52 10.75 37.82
N SER A 641 -12.05 10.09 36.79
CA SER A 641 -13.49 10.03 36.50
C SER A 641 -13.95 8.58 36.29
N LYS A 642 -15.26 8.33 36.46
CA LYS A 642 -15.88 7.06 36.07
C LYS A 642 -16.32 7.03 34.60
N LYS A 643 -16.11 8.12 33.86
CA LYS A 643 -16.50 8.23 32.45
C LYS A 643 -15.51 7.52 31.55
N VAL A 644 -16.04 6.92 30.48
CA VAL A 644 -15.29 6.14 29.51
C VAL A 644 -15.78 6.48 28.10
N LEU A 645 -14.84 6.67 27.18
CA LEU A 645 -15.11 6.66 25.75
C LEU A 645 -14.93 5.23 25.22
N TYR A 646 -15.97 4.66 24.62
CA TYR A 646 -15.90 3.39 23.90
C TYR A 646 -15.80 3.66 22.40
N MET A 647 -14.90 2.94 21.72
CA MET A 647 -14.66 3.05 20.28
C MET A 647 -14.96 1.72 19.61
N ARG A 648 -16.00 1.66 18.76
CA ARG A 648 -16.45 0.45 18.06
C ARG A 648 -16.45 0.69 16.55
N GLY A 649 -15.41 0.22 15.86
CA GLY A 649 -15.17 0.64 14.48
C GLY A 649 -14.95 2.15 14.42
N ASN A 650 -15.74 2.85 13.59
CA ASN A 650 -15.70 4.32 13.49
C ASN A 650 -16.65 5.02 14.48
N SER A 651 -17.46 4.27 15.23
CA SER A 651 -18.45 4.83 16.15
C SER A 651 -17.83 5.16 17.52
N LEU A 652 -18.17 6.34 18.03
CA LEU A 652 -17.77 6.83 19.35
C LEU A 652 -18.97 6.78 20.31
N CYS A 653 -18.83 6.17 21.48
CA CYS A 653 -19.90 6.05 22.47
C CYS A 653 -19.41 6.47 23.85
N VAL A 654 -20.18 7.28 24.57
CA VAL A 654 -19.83 7.68 25.95
C VAL A 654 -20.60 6.84 26.95
N GLY A 655 -19.88 6.25 27.90
CA GLY A 655 -20.46 5.44 28.96
C GLY A 655 -19.79 5.68 30.31
N GLU A 656 -20.04 4.75 31.23
CA GLU A 656 -19.33 4.65 32.50
C GLU A 656 -18.51 3.37 32.53
N LEU A 657 -17.46 3.40 33.36
CA LEU A 657 -16.68 2.23 33.67
C LEU A 657 -17.57 1.23 34.43
N SER A 658 -17.70 0.02 33.90
CA SER A 658 -18.68 -0.98 34.34
C SER A 658 -18.05 -2.37 34.39
N THR A 659 -18.48 -3.19 35.34
CA THR A 659 -18.17 -4.63 35.42
C THR A 659 -19.23 -5.51 34.76
N GLY A 660 -20.37 -4.92 34.37
CA GLY A 660 -21.44 -5.58 33.61
C GLY A 660 -21.52 -5.05 32.18
N LYS A 661 -22.32 -5.72 31.34
CA LYS A 661 -22.50 -5.36 29.93
C LYS A 661 -22.95 -3.89 29.77
N VAL A 662 -22.27 -3.16 28.89
CA VAL A 662 -22.61 -1.77 28.53
C VAL A 662 -23.36 -1.76 27.20
N SER A 663 -24.42 -0.96 27.11
CA SER A 663 -25.10 -0.68 25.84
C SER A 663 -24.34 0.42 25.09
N LEU A 664 -23.99 0.14 23.84
CA LEU A 664 -23.33 1.07 22.91
C LEU A 664 -24.29 1.50 21.80
N ASP A 665 -25.58 1.66 22.15
CA ASP A 665 -26.63 2.00 21.18
C ASP A 665 -26.76 3.51 20.94
N ASN A 666 -26.17 4.33 21.84
CA ASN A 666 -26.19 5.79 21.75
C ASN A 666 -24.81 6.29 21.26
N GLU A 667 -24.65 6.33 19.95
CA GLU A 667 -23.44 6.85 19.31
C GLU A 667 -23.42 8.39 19.37
N VAL A 668 -22.24 8.96 19.57
CA VAL A 668 -22.01 10.42 19.50
C VAL A 668 -22.20 10.84 18.04
N SER A 669 -23.13 11.76 17.78
CA SER A 669 -23.32 12.29 16.42
C SER A 669 -22.11 13.15 16.02
N LEU A 670 -21.54 12.81 14.87
CA LEU A 670 -20.43 13.53 14.24
C LEU A 670 -20.89 14.31 13.00
N ASP A 671 -22.20 14.36 12.73
CA ASP A 671 -22.78 14.92 11.49
C ASP A 671 -22.45 16.41 11.32
N ASP A 672 -22.31 17.14 12.43
CA ASP A 672 -21.99 18.57 12.47
C ASP A 672 -20.48 18.86 12.43
N MET A 673 -19.61 17.84 12.33
CA MET A 673 -18.17 18.03 12.13
C MET A 673 -17.87 18.49 10.71
N VAL A 674 -17.90 19.81 10.53
CA VAL A 674 -17.70 20.45 9.24
C VAL A 674 -16.50 21.39 9.25
N ALA A 675 -15.60 21.22 8.29
CA ALA A 675 -14.44 22.06 8.05
C ALA A 675 -14.51 22.78 6.69
N PHE A 676 -13.79 23.89 6.57
CA PHE A 676 -13.49 24.51 5.27
C PHE A 676 -12.16 23.97 4.78
N ILE A 677 -12.18 23.29 3.65
CA ILE A 677 -10.98 22.73 3.02
C ILE A 677 -10.42 23.77 2.07
N ASP A 678 -9.29 24.40 2.43
CA ASP A 678 -8.53 25.25 1.51
C ASP A 678 -7.39 24.43 0.90
N TYR A 679 -7.65 23.87 -0.28
CA TYR A 679 -6.71 22.98 -0.97
C TYR A 679 -5.33 23.61 -1.22
N ASN A 680 -5.23 24.93 -1.40
CA ASN A 680 -3.91 25.55 -1.61
C ASN A 680 -3.06 25.50 -0.32
N GLN A 681 -3.71 25.63 0.85
CA GLN A 681 -3.05 25.51 2.15
C GLN A 681 -2.85 24.04 2.54
N GLU A 682 -3.88 23.20 2.35
CA GLU A 682 -3.87 21.77 2.65
C GLU A 682 -2.74 21.06 1.87
N TRP A 683 -2.65 21.29 0.57
CA TRP A 683 -1.64 20.64 -0.29
C TRP A 683 -0.23 21.14 -0.03
N ALA A 684 -0.06 22.42 0.33
CA ALA A 684 1.23 22.95 0.74
C ALA A 684 1.71 22.30 2.05
N GLN A 685 0.80 22.12 3.02
CA GLN A 685 1.10 21.40 4.24
C GLN A 685 1.47 19.93 3.95
N ILE A 686 0.70 19.22 3.13
CA ILE A 686 0.94 17.79 2.84
C ILE A 686 2.30 17.60 2.16
N PHE A 687 2.66 18.50 1.24
CA PHE A 687 3.99 18.52 0.62
C PHE A 687 5.11 18.69 1.67
N ASP A 688 4.93 19.63 2.60
CA ASP A 688 5.90 19.90 3.66
C ASP A 688 6.02 18.74 4.66
N GLU A 689 4.90 18.12 5.03
CA GLU A 689 4.90 16.94 5.90
C GLU A 689 5.53 15.73 5.21
N ALA A 690 5.29 15.54 3.91
CA ALA A 690 5.96 14.50 3.12
C ALA A 690 7.48 14.69 3.13
N TRP A 691 7.96 15.93 2.98
CA TRP A 691 9.38 16.25 3.04
C TRP A 691 10.00 15.92 4.42
N ARG A 692 9.31 16.28 5.52
CA ARG A 692 9.76 15.97 6.89
C ARG A 692 9.72 14.48 7.19
N ALA A 693 8.71 13.77 6.71
CA ALA A 693 8.58 12.32 6.92
C ALA A 693 9.81 11.55 6.40
N TYR A 694 10.35 11.96 5.25
CA TYR A 694 11.59 11.41 4.71
C TYR A 694 12.82 11.89 5.47
N ARG A 695 12.91 13.18 5.81
CA ARG A 695 14.02 13.72 6.64
C ARG A 695 14.19 12.94 7.95
N ASP A 696 13.06 12.64 8.60
CA ASP A 696 13.01 12.05 9.94
C ASP A 696 12.87 10.51 9.92
N GLY A 697 12.86 9.88 8.75
CA GLY A 697 12.54 8.46 8.61
C GLY A 697 13.32 7.70 7.55
N PHE A 698 14.15 8.36 6.75
CA PHE A 698 14.95 7.66 5.76
C PHE A 698 16.00 6.80 6.46
N TYR A 699 16.23 5.58 5.95
CA TYR A 699 17.05 4.56 6.60
C TYR A 699 18.52 4.97 6.87
N VAL A 700 19.02 6.00 6.18
CA VAL A 700 20.34 6.61 6.41
C VAL A 700 20.23 8.13 6.52
N GLU A 701 20.79 8.70 7.59
CA GLU A 701 20.72 10.14 7.87
C GLU A 701 21.35 11.01 6.77
N ASN A 702 22.35 10.48 6.05
CA ASN A 702 23.01 11.22 4.98
C ASN A 702 22.19 11.31 3.68
N MET A 703 21.02 10.64 3.60
CA MET A 703 20.10 10.69 2.45
C MET A 703 20.79 10.44 1.10
N HIS A 704 21.74 9.49 1.05
CA HIS A 704 22.59 9.19 -0.11
C HIS A 704 23.45 10.38 -0.62
N GLY A 705 23.66 11.39 0.21
CA GLY A 705 24.40 12.61 -0.13
C GLY A 705 23.56 13.68 -0.84
N VAL A 706 22.23 13.53 -0.89
CA VAL A 706 21.32 14.52 -1.47
C VAL A 706 21.14 15.70 -0.52
N ASP A 707 21.25 16.93 -1.03
CA ASP A 707 20.83 18.12 -0.27
C ASP A 707 19.30 18.17 -0.22
N TRP A 708 18.74 17.57 0.83
CA TRP A 708 17.30 17.42 0.96
C TRP A 708 16.56 18.75 1.05
N LYS A 709 17.19 19.79 1.58
CA LYS A 709 16.60 21.13 1.63
C LYS A 709 16.52 21.75 0.23
N ALA A 710 17.59 21.65 -0.56
CA ALA A 710 17.58 22.11 -1.95
C ALA A 710 16.55 21.34 -2.79
N ILE A 711 16.34 20.04 -2.52
CA ILE A 711 15.28 19.26 -3.19
C ILE A 711 13.89 19.77 -2.81
N LYS A 712 13.63 20.15 -1.56
CA LYS A 712 12.36 20.81 -1.17
C LYS A 712 12.12 22.05 -2.03
N GLU A 713 13.10 22.95 -2.07
CA GLU A 713 13.02 24.23 -2.78
C GLU A 713 12.76 24.02 -4.28
N LYS A 714 13.45 23.03 -4.89
CA LYS A 714 13.26 22.64 -6.29
C LYS A 714 11.83 22.20 -6.62
N TYR A 715 11.14 21.47 -5.73
CA TYR A 715 9.79 20.96 -6.02
C TYR A 715 8.67 21.86 -5.48
N ALA A 716 8.94 22.67 -4.45
CA ALA A 716 7.97 23.60 -3.87
C ALA A 716 7.42 24.63 -4.88
N VAL A 717 8.23 25.03 -5.87
CA VAL A 717 7.81 25.96 -6.94
C VAL A 717 6.66 25.44 -7.80
N LEU A 718 6.37 24.14 -7.76
CA LEU A 718 5.26 23.51 -8.48
C LEU A 718 3.96 23.49 -7.68
N VAL A 719 4.02 23.54 -6.35
CA VAL A 719 2.87 23.38 -5.45
C VAL A 719 1.75 24.40 -5.72
N PRO A 720 2.03 25.70 -5.96
CA PRO A 720 0.97 26.68 -6.27
C PRO A 720 0.20 26.39 -7.57
N TYR A 721 0.76 25.56 -8.46
CA TYR A 721 0.17 25.19 -9.73
C TYR A 721 -0.63 23.89 -9.66
N ALA A 722 -0.58 23.14 -8.56
CA ALA A 722 -1.44 21.97 -8.37
C ALA A 722 -2.90 22.40 -8.40
N LYS A 723 -3.73 21.76 -9.25
CA LYS A 723 -5.18 22.02 -9.36
C LYS A 723 -6.03 20.79 -9.07
N THR A 724 -5.39 19.64 -8.90
CA THR A 724 -5.99 18.41 -8.40
C THR A 724 -5.08 17.78 -7.36
N ARG A 725 -5.64 16.90 -6.53
CA ARG A 725 -4.84 16.13 -5.58
C ARG A 725 -3.76 15.28 -6.29
N LEU A 726 -4.01 14.81 -7.50
CA LEU A 726 -3.05 13.99 -8.25
C LEU A 726 -1.89 14.79 -8.85
N ASP A 727 -2.05 16.11 -9.03
CA ASP A 727 -0.93 17.00 -9.30
C ASP A 727 0.01 17.06 -8.09
N LEU A 728 -0.53 17.14 -6.88
CA LEU A 728 0.28 17.07 -5.66
C LEU A 728 1.00 15.72 -5.53
N ASN A 729 0.34 14.59 -5.85
CA ASN A 729 1.00 13.28 -5.91
C ASN A 729 2.20 13.28 -6.88
N TYR A 730 2.04 13.90 -8.05
CA TYR A 730 3.10 14.00 -9.03
C TYR A 730 4.29 14.81 -8.52
N ILE A 731 4.03 15.92 -7.83
CA ILE A 731 5.08 16.78 -7.23
C ILE A 731 5.81 16.04 -6.12
N ILE A 732 5.10 15.45 -5.16
CA ILE A 732 5.69 14.66 -4.07
C ILE A 732 6.48 13.48 -4.63
N GLY A 733 5.92 12.78 -5.62
CA GLY A 733 6.58 11.68 -6.30
C GLY A 733 7.90 12.09 -6.95
N GLY A 734 7.93 13.25 -7.61
CA GLY A 734 9.16 13.83 -8.14
C GLY A 734 10.21 14.12 -7.07
N MET A 735 9.79 14.70 -5.93
CA MET A 735 10.66 15.04 -4.81
C MET A 735 11.31 13.80 -4.18
N ILE A 736 10.52 12.79 -3.82
CA ILE A 736 11.02 11.59 -3.14
C ILE A 736 11.86 10.69 -4.07
N ALA A 737 11.64 10.76 -5.38
CA ALA A 737 12.39 9.98 -6.35
C ALA A 737 13.88 10.38 -6.46
N GLU A 738 14.24 11.59 -6.04
CA GLU A 738 15.63 12.08 -6.03
C GLU A 738 16.54 11.31 -5.07
N LEU A 739 15.97 10.58 -4.11
CA LEU A 739 16.73 9.75 -3.17
C LEU A 739 17.27 8.45 -3.78
N ALA A 740 16.98 8.16 -5.06
CA ALA A 740 17.53 7.00 -5.76
C ALA A 740 17.23 5.65 -5.08
N CYS A 741 16.11 5.55 -4.37
CA CYS A 741 15.79 4.41 -3.52
C CYS A 741 14.47 3.75 -3.94
N GLY A 742 14.44 2.42 -3.93
CA GLY A 742 13.21 1.65 -3.98
C GLY A 742 12.31 1.99 -2.81
N HIS A 743 11.06 1.53 -2.88
CA HIS A 743 10.11 1.68 -1.77
C HIS A 743 9.72 3.11 -1.38
N ALA A 744 10.20 4.13 -2.09
CA ALA A 744 9.79 5.51 -1.94
C ALA A 744 8.41 5.75 -2.57
N TYR A 745 7.37 5.75 -1.75
CA TYR A 745 5.99 5.67 -2.24
C TYR A 745 5.11 6.83 -1.79
N VAL A 746 4.23 7.28 -2.68
CA VAL A 746 3.12 8.19 -2.37
C VAL A 746 1.87 7.69 -3.10
N ASN A 747 0.83 7.40 -2.34
CA ASN A 747 -0.51 7.11 -2.86
C ASN A 747 -1.43 8.30 -2.48
N PRO A 748 -2.38 8.69 -3.34
CA PRO A 748 -3.27 9.81 -3.05
C PRO A 748 -4.14 9.53 -1.83
N GLY A 749 -4.43 10.57 -1.05
CA GLY A 749 -5.55 10.58 -0.13
C GLY A 749 -6.87 10.80 -0.89
N GLU A 750 -7.76 11.60 -0.32
CA GLU A 750 -9.04 11.90 -0.96
C GLU A 750 -8.89 12.70 -2.27
N TYR A 751 -9.62 12.28 -3.31
CA TYR A 751 -9.79 13.05 -4.54
C TYR A 751 -11.11 12.72 -5.24
N ALA A 752 -11.59 13.63 -6.08
CA ALA A 752 -12.78 13.43 -6.90
C ALA A 752 -12.51 12.37 -7.99
N LYS A 753 -13.36 11.36 -8.06
CA LYS A 753 -13.32 10.30 -9.08
C LYS A 753 -14.74 9.78 -9.39
N PRO A 754 -14.99 9.29 -10.60
CA PRO A 754 -16.26 8.66 -10.93
C PRO A 754 -16.41 7.32 -10.20
N GLU A 755 -17.65 6.87 -10.00
CA GLU A 755 -17.91 5.52 -9.51
C GLU A 755 -17.53 4.50 -10.57
N ARG A 756 -16.74 3.48 -10.18
CA ARG A 756 -16.36 2.40 -11.09
C ARG A 756 -17.53 1.49 -11.41
N ILE A 757 -17.48 0.87 -12.58
CA ILE A 757 -18.49 -0.08 -13.02
C ILE A 757 -17.90 -1.48 -13.08
N ASP A 758 -18.49 -2.40 -12.31
CA ASP A 758 -18.06 -3.80 -12.33
C ASP A 758 -18.49 -4.50 -13.62
N MET A 759 -17.51 -5.07 -14.33
CA MET A 759 -17.76 -5.76 -15.60
C MET A 759 -17.98 -7.25 -15.37
N GLY A 760 -19.01 -7.82 -16.01
CA GLY A 760 -19.19 -9.26 -16.06
C GLY A 760 -18.25 -9.91 -17.08
N LEU A 761 -17.56 -10.96 -16.66
CA LEU A 761 -16.72 -11.82 -17.48
C LEU A 761 -17.23 -13.27 -17.42
N LEU A 762 -17.00 -14.04 -18.49
CA LEU A 762 -17.59 -15.37 -18.65
C LEU A 762 -16.62 -16.51 -18.35
N GLY A 763 -15.36 -16.23 -18.04
CA GLY A 763 -14.30 -17.23 -17.91
C GLY A 763 -13.97 -17.87 -19.26
N ALA A 764 -13.94 -17.10 -20.34
CA ALA A 764 -13.78 -17.60 -21.70
C ALA A 764 -13.13 -16.60 -22.67
N GLU A 765 -12.36 -17.11 -23.63
CA GLU A 765 -11.87 -16.36 -24.79
C GLU A 765 -12.93 -16.43 -25.91
N LEU A 766 -13.26 -15.29 -26.52
CA LEU A 766 -14.38 -15.14 -27.45
C LEU A 766 -13.97 -14.44 -28.74
N SER A 767 -14.57 -14.83 -29.87
CA SER A 767 -14.44 -14.13 -31.15
C SER A 767 -15.80 -13.85 -31.78
N ARG A 768 -15.88 -12.77 -32.56
CA ARG A 768 -17.09 -12.39 -33.30
C ARG A 768 -17.10 -13.07 -34.66
N ASP A 769 -18.22 -13.71 -35.02
CA ASP A 769 -18.46 -14.17 -36.39
C ASP A 769 -18.94 -12.99 -37.24
N GLU A 770 -18.08 -12.54 -38.16
CA GLU A 770 -18.36 -11.39 -39.03
C GLU A 770 -19.56 -11.59 -39.97
N LYS A 771 -19.98 -12.83 -40.26
CA LYS A 771 -21.13 -13.10 -41.13
C LYS A 771 -22.46 -12.94 -40.41
N THR A 772 -22.52 -13.35 -39.15
CA THR A 772 -23.78 -13.44 -38.39
C THR A 772 -23.87 -12.41 -37.25
N GLY A 773 -22.72 -11.90 -36.80
CA GLY A 773 -22.60 -11.00 -35.65
C GLY A 773 -22.61 -11.69 -34.29
N PHE A 774 -22.89 -13.00 -34.22
CA PHE A 774 -22.85 -13.76 -32.97
C PHE A 774 -21.41 -14.03 -32.52
N TYR A 775 -21.21 -14.38 -31.25
CA TYR A 775 -19.88 -14.61 -30.68
C TYR A 775 -19.65 -16.09 -30.45
N ARG A 776 -18.54 -16.61 -30.95
CA ARG A 776 -18.08 -17.98 -30.72
C ARG A 776 -17.25 -18.04 -29.45
N ILE A 777 -17.46 -19.08 -28.66
CA ILE A 777 -16.60 -19.44 -27.53
C ILE A 777 -15.37 -20.14 -28.10
N ASP A 778 -14.23 -19.46 -28.14
CA ASP A 778 -12.99 -20.05 -28.66
C ASP A 778 -12.34 -20.95 -27.62
N ARG A 779 -12.39 -20.54 -26.36
CA ARG A 779 -11.81 -21.28 -25.25
C ARG A 779 -12.57 -21.05 -23.97
N ILE A 780 -12.80 -22.10 -23.18
CA ILE A 780 -13.31 -21.97 -21.81
C ILE A 780 -12.13 -22.11 -20.86
N LEU A 781 -11.92 -21.12 -19.98
CA LEU A 781 -10.81 -21.13 -19.03
C LEU A 781 -11.05 -22.20 -17.96
N PRO A 782 -10.19 -23.22 -17.82
CA PRO A 782 -10.37 -24.23 -16.79
C PRO A 782 -10.19 -23.65 -15.39
N GLY A 783 -10.97 -24.15 -14.44
CA GLY A 783 -10.95 -23.70 -13.05
C GLY A 783 -10.59 -24.80 -12.05
N ALA A 784 -10.68 -24.48 -10.76
CA ALA A 784 -10.63 -25.46 -9.69
C ALA A 784 -12.02 -25.59 -9.03
N PRO A 785 -12.65 -26.79 -9.00
CA PRO A 785 -14.03 -26.94 -8.56
C PRO A 785 -14.26 -26.70 -7.06
N TYR A 786 -13.20 -26.67 -6.27
CA TYR A 786 -13.22 -26.46 -4.82
C TYR A 786 -12.96 -25.00 -4.41
N SER A 787 -12.79 -24.09 -5.37
CA SER A 787 -12.52 -22.67 -5.12
C SER A 787 -13.51 -21.80 -5.89
N GLU A 788 -14.27 -20.98 -5.17
CA GLU A 788 -15.22 -20.04 -5.78
C GLU A 788 -14.49 -19.04 -6.69
N LYS A 789 -13.33 -18.51 -6.26
CA LYS A 789 -12.50 -17.59 -7.04
C LYS A 789 -11.93 -18.23 -8.31
N LEU A 790 -11.74 -19.55 -8.34
CA LEU A 790 -11.25 -20.28 -9.51
C LEU A 790 -12.37 -21.00 -10.26
N ARG A 791 -13.64 -20.60 -10.06
CA ARG A 791 -14.77 -21.20 -10.76
C ARG A 791 -15.05 -20.44 -12.06
N SER A 792 -14.85 -21.10 -13.20
CA SER A 792 -15.21 -20.50 -14.50
C SER A 792 -16.74 -20.50 -14.69
N PRO A 793 -17.38 -19.35 -14.99
CA PRO A 793 -18.84 -19.22 -15.08
C PRO A 793 -19.54 -20.19 -16.04
N LEU A 794 -18.87 -20.66 -17.10
CA LEU A 794 -19.46 -21.57 -18.10
C LEU A 794 -19.29 -23.05 -17.77
N THR A 795 -18.67 -23.38 -16.63
CA THR A 795 -18.28 -24.76 -16.27
C THR A 795 -19.14 -25.41 -15.19
N GLU A 796 -20.26 -24.77 -14.80
CA GLU A 796 -21.16 -25.37 -13.82
C GLU A 796 -21.76 -26.70 -14.33
N PRO A 797 -21.85 -27.73 -13.47
CA PRO A 797 -22.50 -28.99 -13.80
C PRO A 797 -23.90 -28.78 -14.38
N GLY A 798 -24.16 -29.39 -15.53
CA GLY A 798 -25.45 -29.32 -16.22
C GLY A 798 -25.59 -28.22 -17.27
N MET A 799 -24.59 -27.33 -17.43
CA MET A 799 -24.63 -26.31 -18.50
C MET A 799 -24.41 -26.89 -19.90
N GLU A 800 -23.57 -27.93 -20.02
CA GLU A 800 -23.21 -28.59 -21.29
C GLU A 800 -22.77 -27.59 -22.41
N ILE A 801 -22.10 -26.50 -22.04
CA ILE A 801 -21.52 -25.52 -22.98
C ILE A 801 -20.15 -26.04 -23.42
N LYS A 802 -19.82 -25.89 -24.71
CA LYS A 802 -18.55 -26.36 -25.28
C LYS A 802 -17.84 -25.25 -26.06
N GLU A 803 -16.52 -25.37 -26.15
CA GLU A 803 -15.74 -24.60 -27.12
C GLU A 803 -16.29 -24.84 -28.53
N GLY A 804 -16.44 -23.77 -29.31
CA GLY A 804 -17.10 -23.75 -30.62
C GLY A 804 -18.59 -23.40 -30.59
N ASP A 805 -19.26 -23.43 -29.43
CA ASP A 805 -20.64 -22.94 -29.31
C ASP A 805 -20.70 -21.40 -29.47
N TYR A 806 -21.87 -20.89 -29.82
CA TYR A 806 -22.15 -19.47 -30.02
C TYR A 806 -23.03 -18.90 -28.91
N ILE A 807 -22.65 -17.73 -28.41
CA ILE A 807 -23.48 -16.88 -27.58
C ILE A 807 -24.32 -16.00 -28.50
N THR A 808 -25.61 -16.29 -28.59
CA THR A 808 -26.56 -15.63 -29.48
C THR A 808 -27.27 -14.45 -28.81
N SER A 809 -27.41 -14.46 -27.48
CA SER A 809 -28.03 -13.38 -26.72
C SER A 809 -27.53 -13.32 -25.28
N ILE A 810 -27.60 -12.13 -24.69
CA ILE A 810 -27.39 -11.86 -23.25
C ILE A 810 -28.62 -11.10 -22.75
N ASP A 811 -29.30 -11.62 -21.73
CA ASP A 811 -30.55 -11.10 -21.18
C ASP A 811 -31.61 -10.78 -22.26
N GLY A 812 -31.73 -11.69 -23.24
CA GLY A 812 -32.65 -11.56 -24.36
C GLY A 812 -32.23 -10.56 -25.45
N VAL A 813 -31.15 -9.80 -25.27
CA VAL A 813 -30.56 -8.93 -26.29
C VAL A 813 -29.63 -9.74 -27.19
N SER A 814 -29.90 -9.73 -28.50
CA SER A 814 -29.05 -10.42 -29.48
C SER A 814 -27.62 -9.89 -29.46
N THR A 815 -26.61 -10.76 -29.37
CA THR A 815 -25.21 -10.32 -29.40
C THR A 815 -24.81 -9.76 -30.77
N ALA A 816 -25.55 -10.09 -31.84
CA ALA A 816 -25.33 -9.54 -33.17
C ALA A 816 -25.61 -8.03 -33.29
N SER A 817 -26.30 -7.42 -32.31
CA SER A 817 -26.56 -5.97 -32.28
C SER A 817 -25.35 -5.15 -31.84
N VAL A 818 -24.33 -5.79 -31.25
CA VAL A 818 -23.14 -5.12 -30.72
C VAL A 818 -21.86 -5.60 -31.40
N LYS A 819 -20.92 -4.67 -31.62
CA LYS A 819 -19.58 -5.00 -32.14
C LYS A 819 -18.62 -5.51 -31.08
N ASN A 820 -18.95 -5.31 -29.81
CA ASN A 820 -18.21 -5.83 -28.67
C ASN A 820 -19.21 -6.40 -27.65
N ILE A 821 -19.11 -7.70 -27.35
CA ILE A 821 -20.04 -8.40 -26.46
C ILE A 821 -20.02 -7.86 -25.03
N TYR A 822 -18.89 -7.32 -24.57
CA TYR A 822 -18.75 -6.79 -23.21
C TYR A 822 -19.63 -5.57 -22.95
N GLN A 823 -20.16 -4.91 -24.00
CA GLN A 823 -21.21 -3.89 -23.85
C GLN A 823 -22.46 -4.42 -23.15
N LEU A 824 -22.81 -5.68 -23.38
CA LEU A 824 -23.96 -6.34 -22.76
C LEU A 824 -23.64 -6.91 -21.37
N LEU A 825 -22.38 -6.84 -20.95
CA LEU A 825 -21.90 -7.37 -19.67
C LEU A 825 -21.50 -6.27 -18.67
N ILE A 826 -21.73 -5.00 -19.00
CA ILE A 826 -21.56 -3.86 -18.08
C ILE A 826 -22.49 -4.06 -16.87
N GLY A 827 -21.94 -3.99 -15.65
CA GLY A 827 -22.70 -4.15 -14.41
C GLY A 827 -23.17 -5.59 -14.13
N LYS A 828 -22.62 -6.60 -14.82
CA LYS A 828 -23.04 -8.01 -14.69
C LYS A 828 -22.17 -8.86 -13.79
N ALA A 829 -21.10 -8.32 -13.22
CA ALA A 829 -20.28 -9.01 -12.23
C ALA A 829 -21.12 -9.50 -11.05
N GLY A 830 -21.08 -10.80 -10.75
CA GLY A 830 -21.84 -11.40 -9.65
C GLY A 830 -23.35 -11.45 -9.84
N VAL A 831 -23.89 -10.93 -10.94
CA VAL A 831 -25.34 -10.84 -11.22
C VAL A 831 -25.76 -11.99 -12.12
N LEU A 832 -26.81 -12.73 -11.73
CA LEU A 832 -27.37 -13.79 -12.57
C LEU A 832 -27.78 -13.23 -13.94
N THR A 833 -27.25 -13.84 -15.00
CA THR A 833 -27.36 -13.36 -16.38
C THR A 833 -27.80 -14.51 -17.30
N GLU A 834 -28.82 -14.30 -18.13
CA GLU A 834 -29.29 -15.30 -19.09
C GLU A 834 -28.45 -15.24 -20.37
N LEU A 835 -27.87 -16.36 -20.78
CA LEU A 835 -27.20 -16.55 -22.07
C LEU A 835 -28.06 -17.39 -23.01
N GLY A 836 -28.15 -16.97 -24.27
CA GLY A 836 -28.60 -17.84 -25.37
C GLY A 836 -27.41 -18.55 -25.98
N ILE A 837 -27.36 -19.88 -25.91
CA ILE A 837 -26.25 -20.70 -26.40
C ILE A 837 -26.69 -21.63 -27.52
N ASN A 838 -25.95 -21.70 -28.62
CA ASN A 838 -26.22 -22.60 -29.73
C ASN A 838 -24.94 -23.14 -30.38
N SER A 839 -24.93 -24.41 -30.76
CA SER A 839 -23.84 -25.03 -31.55
C SER A 839 -23.65 -24.44 -32.96
N LYS A 840 -24.60 -23.61 -33.42
CA LYS A 840 -24.56 -22.91 -34.71
C LYS A 840 -24.69 -21.41 -34.49
N ALA A 841 -24.15 -20.62 -35.42
CA ALA A 841 -24.28 -19.17 -35.44
C ALA A 841 -25.72 -18.72 -35.82
N SER A 842 -26.70 -19.05 -34.98
CA SER A 842 -28.12 -18.82 -35.21
C SER A 842 -28.88 -18.74 -33.88
N ALA A 843 -29.76 -17.75 -33.73
CA ALA A 843 -30.66 -17.67 -32.58
C ALA A 843 -31.71 -18.81 -32.55
N GLN A 844 -32.05 -19.38 -33.72
CA GLN A 844 -33.05 -20.45 -33.79
C GLN A 844 -32.56 -21.72 -33.09
N GLY A 845 -33.29 -22.16 -32.06
CA GLY A 845 -32.95 -23.35 -31.27
C GLY A 845 -31.89 -23.11 -30.20
N ALA A 846 -31.53 -21.84 -29.92
CA ALA A 846 -30.62 -21.52 -28.81
C ALA A 846 -31.22 -21.94 -27.46
N ARG A 847 -30.39 -22.57 -26.62
CA ARG A 847 -30.72 -22.90 -25.23
C ARG A 847 -30.53 -21.67 -24.35
N LYS A 848 -31.46 -21.41 -23.45
CA LYS A 848 -31.33 -20.37 -22.43
C LYS A 848 -30.71 -20.96 -21.18
N LEU A 849 -29.57 -20.43 -20.76
CA LEU A 849 -28.83 -20.87 -19.58
C LEU A 849 -28.55 -19.65 -18.70
N ILE A 850 -28.60 -19.83 -17.38
CA ILE A 850 -28.29 -18.75 -16.43
C ILE A 850 -26.88 -18.98 -15.90
N VAL A 851 -26.04 -17.95 -15.98
CA VAL A 851 -24.68 -17.93 -15.44
C VAL A 851 -24.55 -16.83 -14.39
N LYS A 852 -23.54 -16.93 -13.53
CA LYS A 852 -23.09 -15.83 -12.66
C LYS A 852 -21.73 -15.36 -13.19
N PRO A 853 -21.65 -14.26 -13.97
CA PRO A 853 -20.39 -13.73 -14.47
C PRO A 853 -19.45 -13.35 -13.30
N THR A 854 -18.14 -13.49 -13.52
CA THR A 854 -17.10 -13.08 -12.58
C THR A 854 -16.63 -11.66 -12.90
N ASP A 855 -16.15 -10.93 -11.91
CA ASP A 855 -15.53 -9.61 -12.06
C ASP A 855 -14.08 -9.69 -12.57
N ASN A 856 -13.39 -10.82 -12.36
CA ASN A 856 -11.97 -10.96 -12.66
C ASN A 856 -11.58 -12.38 -13.13
N GLU A 857 -11.09 -12.49 -14.37
CA GLU A 857 -10.61 -13.76 -14.95
C GLU A 857 -9.13 -14.06 -14.67
N TYR A 858 -8.34 -13.10 -14.17
CA TYR A 858 -6.90 -13.30 -13.92
C TYR A 858 -6.58 -14.53 -13.06
N PRO A 859 -7.30 -14.83 -11.97
CA PRO A 859 -7.04 -16.03 -11.18
C PRO A 859 -7.12 -17.32 -12.00
N LEU A 860 -8.03 -17.39 -12.99
CA LEU A 860 -8.14 -18.53 -13.90
C LEU A 860 -6.92 -18.61 -14.82
N TYR A 861 -6.54 -17.51 -15.47
CA TYR A 861 -5.34 -17.49 -16.33
C TYR A 861 -4.08 -17.89 -15.55
N HIS A 862 -3.91 -17.32 -14.35
CA HIS A 862 -2.78 -17.58 -13.48
C HIS A 862 -2.72 -19.05 -13.05
N TYR A 863 -3.84 -19.59 -12.55
CA TYR A 863 -3.94 -21.01 -12.17
C TYR A 863 -3.58 -21.93 -13.35
N ASN A 864 -4.12 -21.66 -14.55
CA ASN A 864 -3.80 -22.46 -15.73
C ASN A 864 -2.34 -22.40 -16.14
N TRP A 865 -1.69 -21.24 -16.00
CA TRP A 865 -0.26 -21.08 -16.26
C TRP A 865 0.57 -21.94 -15.30
N VAL A 866 0.30 -21.89 -13.99
CA VAL A 866 0.99 -22.74 -13.00
C VAL A 866 0.79 -24.22 -13.30
N GLN A 867 -0.46 -24.64 -13.56
CA GLN A 867 -0.78 -26.04 -13.86
C GLN A 867 -0.14 -26.52 -15.17
N LYS A 868 0.00 -25.65 -16.17
CA LYS A 868 0.72 -25.96 -17.42
C LYS A 868 2.20 -26.21 -17.15
N ASN A 869 2.84 -25.39 -16.31
CA ASN A 869 4.26 -25.57 -15.97
C ASN A 869 4.50 -26.85 -15.16
N ILE A 870 3.63 -27.16 -14.19
CA ILE A 870 3.69 -28.43 -13.44
C ILE A 870 3.63 -29.62 -14.40
N ARG A 871 2.65 -29.65 -15.31
CA ARG A 871 2.53 -30.74 -16.30
C ARG A 871 3.74 -30.81 -17.23
N ARG A 872 4.24 -29.66 -17.69
CA ARG A 872 5.40 -29.61 -18.58
C ARG A 872 6.64 -30.24 -17.93
N VAL A 873 6.92 -29.91 -16.66
CA VAL A 873 8.04 -30.48 -15.90
C VAL A 873 7.82 -31.97 -15.64
N GLU A 874 6.61 -32.37 -15.23
CA GLU A 874 6.26 -33.77 -15.00
C GLU A 874 6.49 -34.62 -16.28
N GLU A 875 5.97 -34.18 -17.42
CA GLU A 875 6.12 -34.87 -18.71
C GLU A 875 7.58 -34.92 -19.17
N ALA A 876 8.31 -33.79 -19.10
CA ALA A 876 9.69 -33.70 -19.58
C ALA A 876 10.68 -34.52 -18.73
N THR A 877 10.33 -34.78 -17.46
CA THR A 877 11.21 -35.45 -16.51
C THR A 877 10.74 -36.86 -16.13
N ASN A 878 9.69 -37.37 -16.79
CA ASN A 878 9.01 -38.61 -16.44
C ASN A 878 8.59 -38.66 -14.96
N GLY A 879 8.11 -37.54 -14.45
CA GLY A 879 7.61 -37.36 -13.08
C GLY A 879 8.69 -37.36 -11.99
N ARG A 880 9.97 -37.27 -12.34
CA ARG A 880 11.09 -37.29 -11.37
C ARG A 880 11.34 -35.95 -10.69
N VAL A 881 10.93 -34.85 -11.31
CA VAL A 881 11.20 -33.48 -10.82
C VAL A 881 9.88 -32.80 -10.48
N GLY A 882 9.82 -32.18 -9.31
CA GLY A 882 8.68 -31.35 -8.91
C GLY A 882 8.84 -29.90 -9.38
N TYR A 883 7.72 -29.19 -9.47
CA TYR A 883 7.68 -27.76 -9.76
C TYR A 883 6.79 -27.06 -8.74
N ILE A 884 7.24 -25.92 -8.22
CA ILE A 884 6.43 -25.01 -7.41
C ILE A 884 6.57 -23.58 -7.94
N TYR A 885 5.52 -22.79 -7.74
CA TYR A 885 5.51 -21.35 -8.03
C TYR A 885 5.16 -20.58 -6.76
N ILE A 886 5.84 -19.47 -6.51
CA ILE A 886 5.65 -18.63 -5.33
C ILE A 886 5.31 -17.19 -5.82
N PRO A 887 4.03 -16.75 -5.74
CA PRO A 887 3.59 -15.47 -6.32
C PRO A 887 4.06 -14.23 -5.58
N ASP A 888 4.28 -14.33 -4.27
CA ASP A 888 4.75 -13.25 -3.41
C ASP A 888 5.45 -13.85 -2.18
N MET A 889 5.91 -13.00 -1.27
CA MET A 889 6.46 -13.41 0.02
C MET A 889 5.55 -12.96 1.17
N GLY A 890 4.24 -12.99 0.95
CA GLY A 890 3.21 -12.73 1.94
C GLY A 890 2.43 -14.00 2.32
N PRO A 891 1.24 -13.83 2.93
CA PRO A 891 0.37 -14.96 3.28
C PRO A 891 -0.04 -15.83 2.08
N GLU A 892 -0.28 -15.23 0.91
CA GLU A 892 -0.65 -16.02 -0.28
C GLU A 892 0.52 -16.80 -0.84
N GLY A 893 1.73 -16.23 -0.85
CA GLY A 893 2.97 -16.95 -1.15
C GLY A 893 3.19 -18.17 -0.26
N LEU A 894 2.93 -18.05 1.05
CA LEU A 894 2.94 -19.19 1.97
C LEU A 894 1.87 -20.23 1.65
N ASN A 895 0.67 -19.80 1.27
CA ASN A 895 -0.41 -20.71 0.86
C ASN A 895 -0.04 -21.48 -0.40
N GLU A 896 0.50 -20.82 -1.44
CA GLU A 896 0.94 -21.48 -2.67
C GLU A 896 2.15 -22.37 -2.44
N PHE A 897 3.13 -21.93 -1.64
CA PHE A 897 4.24 -22.78 -1.21
C PHE A 897 3.72 -24.04 -0.53
N ALA A 898 2.81 -23.92 0.45
CA ALA A 898 2.23 -25.08 1.11
C ALA A 898 1.42 -25.98 0.15
N ARG A 899 0.65 -25.37 -0.76
CA ARG A 899 -0.20 -26.07 -1.73
C ARG A 899 0.62 -26.91 -2.70
N TYR A 900 1.79 -26.43 -3.12
CA TYR A 900 2.59 -27.10 -4.14
C TYR A 900 3.87 -27.78 -3.62
N PHE A 901 4.47 -27.35 -2.53
CA PHE A 901 5.71 -27.95 -2.01
C PHE A 901 5.47 -29.34 -1.40
N TYR A 902 4.53 -29.47 -0.46
CA TYR A 902 4.32 -30.73 0.26
C TYR A 902 3.88 -31.90 -0.64
N PRO A 903 3.01 -31.69 -1.66
CA PRO A 903 2.69 -32.75 -2.62
C PRO A 903 3.84 -33.20 -3.52
N GLN A 904 4.96 -32.46 -3.58
CA GLN A 904 6.11 -32.73 -4.45
C GLN A 904 7.30 -33.36 -3.69
N LEU A 905 7.11 -33.75 -2.43
CA LEU A 905 8.19 -34.28 -1.57
C LEU A 905 8.68 -35.68 -1.98
N ASP A 906 7.91 -36.41 -2.78
CA ASP A 906 8.28 -37.70 -3.36
C ASP A 906 9.19 -37.56 -4.60
N LYS A 907 9.35 -36.35 -5.13
CA LYS A 907 10.17 -36.05 -6.31
C LYS A 907 11.66 -36.04 -5.96
N GLU A 908 12.50 -36.43 -6.91
CA GLU A 908 13.95 -36.53 -6.75
C GLU A 908 14.67 -35.17 -6.77
N ALA A 909 14.06 -34.15 -7.38
CA ALA A 909 14.56 -32.78 -7.46
C ALA A 909 13.41 -31.78 -7.54
N LEU A 910 13.70 -30.49 -7.40
CA LEU A 910 12.69 -29.42 -7.38
C LEU A 910 13.10 -28.22 -8.24
N ILE A 911 12.19 -27.78 -9.12
CA ILE A 911 12.26 -26.45 -9.74
C ILE A 911 11.35 -25.53 -8.92
N ILE A 912 11.91 -24.39 -8.51
CA ILE A 912 11.22 -23.35 -7.74
C ILE A 912 11.12 -22.14 -8.65
N ASP A 913 9.91 -21.65 -8.87
CA ASP A 913 9.67 -20.49 -9.72
C ASP A 913 9.27 -19.28 -8.89
N ASP A 914 10.18 -18.31 -8.83
CA ASP A 914 10.08 -17.03 -8.13
C ASP A 914 9.91 -15.87 -9.13
N ARG A 915 9.69 -16.16 -10.41
CA ARG A 915 9.45 -15.15 -11.45
C ARG A 915 8.19 -14.36 -11.10
N ALA A 916 8.25 -13.04 -11.25
CA ALA A 916 7.16 -12.14 -10.90
C ALA A 916 6.69 -12.20 -9.43
N ASN A 917 7.55 -12.67 -8.52
CA ASN A 917 7.27 -12.63 -7.08
C ASN A 917 7.09 -11.19 -6.57
N GLY A 918 5.94 -10.90 -5.94
CA GLY A 918 5.56 -9.57 -5.48
C GLY A 918 6.26 -9.06 -4.20
N GLY A 919 7.05 -9.88 -3.53
CA GLY A 919 7.72 -9.53 -2.27
C GLY A 919 6.83 -9.66 -1.02
N GLY A 920 7.34 -9.22 0.12
CA GLY A 920 6.72 -9.45 1.43
C GLY A 920 7.78 -9.57 2.53
N ASN A 921 7.73 -10.62 3.36
CA ASN A 921 8.68 -10.83 4.45
C ASN A 921 8.87 -12.31 4.88
N VAL A 922 8.29 -13.27 4.16
CA VAL A 922 8.29 -14.69 4.56
C VAL A 922 9.40 -15.52 3.91
N SER A 923 10.26 -14.93 3.07
CA SER A 923 11.37 -15.64 2.42
C SER A 923 12.28 -16.41 3.40
N PRO A 924 12.59 -15.91 4.63
CA PRO A 924 13.39 -16.67 5.59
C PRO A 924 12.72 -17.97 6.03
N MET A 925 11.38 -17.97 6.16
CA MET A 925 10.61 -19.15 6.54
C MET A 925 10.71 -20.23 5.45
N ILE A 926 10.65 -19.84 4.19
CA ILE A 926 10.76 -20.74 3.04
C ILE A 926 12.19 -21.27 2.91
N ILE A 927 13.20 -20.40 2.99
CA ILE A 927 14.63 -20.78 2.93
C ILE A 927 14.96 -21.79 4.03
N GLU A 928 14.44 -21.63 5.25
CA GLU A 928 14.61 -22.59 6.35
C GLU A 928 14.14 -24.00 5.97
N ARG A 929 13.00 -24.14 5.28
CA ARG A 929 12.49 -25.45 4.80
C ARG A 929 13.39 -26.03 3.72
N LEU A 930 13.86 -25.20 2.79
CA LEU A 930 14.73 -25.63 1.69
C LEU A 930 16.14 -26.03 2.16
N LEU A 931 16.58 -25.49 3.31
CA LEU A 931 17.86 -25.80 3.95
C LEU A 931 17.90 -27.17 4.67
N ARG A 932 16.74 -27.80 4.90
CA ARG A 932 16.66 -29.05 5.66
C ARG A 932 17.49 -30.15 4.99
N LYS A 933 18.25 -30.88 5.82
CA LYS A 933 19.04 -32.04 5.41
C LYS A 933 18.60 -33.26 6.21
N PRO A 934 18.24 -34.39 5.56
CA PRO A 934 17.93 -35.61 6.28
C PRO A 934 19.16 -36.09 7.06
N TYR A 935 19.07 -36.19 8.39
CA TYR A 935 20.12 -36.75 9.24
C TYR A 935 19.73 -38.09 9.87
N ARG A 936 18.43 -38.44 9.82
CA ARG A 936 17.89 -39.71 10.28
C ARG A 936 16.75 -40.13 9.36
N MET A 937 16.55 -41.44 9.21
CA MET A 937 15.43 -42.01 8.46
C MET A 937 14.54 -42.87 9.35
N THR A 938 13.27 -43.03 8.98
CA THR A 938 12.29 -43.84 9.71
C THR A 938 11.73 -44.96 8.83
N MET A 939 11.36 -46.07 9.47
CA MET A 939 10.67 -47.19 8.82
C MET A 939 9.53 -47.69 9.71
N SER A 940 8.52 -48.31 9.10
CA SER A 940 7.40 -48.95 9.78
C SER A 940 7.27 -50.38 9.31
N ARG A 941 6.94 -51.31 10.22
CA ARG A 941 6.96 -52.78 10.01
C ARG A 941 6.36 -53.27 8.69
N VAL A 942 5.28 -52.65 8.23
CA VAL A 942 4.51 -53.07 7.04
C VAL A 942 4.58 -52.06 5.89
N SER A 943 5.33 -50.97 6.04
CA SER A 943 5.45 -49.92 5.04
C SER A 943 6.71 -50.10 4.22
N THR A 944 6.59 -50.02 2.90
CA THR A 944 7.74 -49.88 2.00
C THR A 944 8.23 -48.43 1.90
N LYS A 945 7.49 -47.47 2.45
CA LYS A 945 7.90 -46.06 2.52
C LYS A 945 8.80 -45.81 3.73
N THR A 946 9.92 -45.14 3.50
CA THR A 946 10.78 -44.56 4.54
C THR A 946 10.52 -43.07 4.70
N GLY A 947 10.56 -42.56 5.93
CA GLY A 947 10.47 -41.12 6.20
C GLY A 947 11.85 -40.50 6.46
N THR A 948 11.94 -39.17 6.34
CA THR A 948 13.14 -38.39 6.70
C THR A 948 12.94 -37.69 8.05
N ILE A 949 14.04 -37.35 8.70
CA ILE A 949 14.08 -36.44 9.84
C ILE A 949 15.15 -35.37 9.55
N PRO A 950 14.79 -34.07 9.50
CA PRO A 950 13.43 -33.52 9.67
C PRO A 950 12.41 -34.09 8.67
N ASP A 951 11.14 -34.16 9.08
CA ASP A 951 10.05 -34.56 8.18
C ASP A 951 9.84 -33.50 7.09
N ALA A 952 9.08 -33.84 6.04
CA ALA A 952 8.78 -32.95 4.93
C ALA A 952 10.03 -32.32 4.28
N THR A 953 11.10 -33.12 4.10
CA THR A 953 12.37 -32.65 3.54
C THR A 953 12.49 -33.02 2.06
N GLN A 954 12.67 -32.01 1.20
CA GLN A 954 13.01 -32.24 -0.21
C GLN A 954 14.52 -32.55 -0.34
N TYR A 955 14.83 -33.81 -0.69
CA TYR A 955 16.20 -34.29 -0.85
C TYR A 955 16.60 -34.48 -2.32
N GLY A 956 17.33 -33.49 -2.82
CA GLY A 956 17.96 -33.53 -4.14
C GLY A 956 18.34 -32.14 -4.65
N PRO A 957 18.78 -32.06 -5.91
CA PRO A 957 19.06 -30.81 -6.59
C PRO A 957 17.85 -29.87 -6.62
N LYS A 958 18.12 -28.57 -6.60
CA LYS A 958 17.12 -27.51 -6.69
C LYS A 958 17.57 -26.51 -7.76
N VAL A 959 16.62 -26.02 -8.55
CA VAL A 959 16.85 -24.95 -9.51
C VAL A 959 15.83 -23.85 -9.25
N LEU A 960 16.29 -22.59 -9.24
CA LEU A 960 15.46 -21.42 -8.99
C LEU A 960 15.32 -20.61 -10.29
N LEU A 961 14.08 -20.27 -10.65
CA LEU A 961 13.76 -19.35 -11.75
C LEU A 961 13.48 -17.96 -11.18
N ILE A 962 14.08 -16.93 -11.76
CA ILE A 962 13.87 -15.51 -11.42
C ILE A 962 13.68 -14.66 -12.67
N ASN A 963 13.05 -13.49 -12.54
CA ASN A 963 13.05 -12.51 -13.62
C ASN A 963 13.01 -11.08 -13.09
N LYS A 964 12.98 -10.11 -14.00
CA LYS A 964 12.89 -8.67 -13.72
C LYS A 964 11.69 -8.25 -12.86
N TYR A 965 10.70 -9.13 -12.70
CA TYR A 965 9.50 -8.89 -11.91
C TYR A 965 9.55 -9.51 -10.51
N SER A 966 10.55 -10.32 -10.17
CA SER A 966 10.84 -10.77 -8.79
C SER A 966 11.30 -9.58 -7.96
N ALA A 967 10.58 -9.23 -6.89
CA ALA A 967 10.72 -7.93 -6.23
C ALA A 967 10.71 -7.99 -4.69
N SER A 968 11.47 -7.10 -4.05
CA SER A 968 11.51 -6.88 -2.60
C SER A 968 12.02 -8.10 -1.84
N ASP A 969 11.21 -8.74 -0.99
CA ASP A 969 11.61 -10.02 -0.40
C ASP A 969 11.74 -11.15 -1.44
N GLY A 970 11.15 -10.98 -2.64
CA GLY A 970 11.43 -11.76 -3.84
C GLY A 970 12.78 -11.44 -4.50
N ASP A 971 13.49 -10.37 -4.10
CA ASP A 971 14.92 -10.22 -4.36
C ASP A 971 15.76 -10.90 -3.27
N LEU A 972 15.33 -10.83 -2.01
CA LEU A 972 16.05 -11.44 -0.88
C LEU A 972 16.00 -12.97 -0.92
N PHE A 973 14.94 -13.56 -1.47
CA PHE A 973 14.84 -15.01 -1.67
C PHE A 973 15.93 -15.58 -2.59
N PRO A 974 16.11 -15.12 -3.84
CA PRO A 974 17.21 -15.58 -4.70
C PRO A 974 18.59 -15.20 -4.17
N TRP A 975 18.73 -14.05 -3.51
CA TRP A 975 19.98 -13.70 -2.82
C TRP A 975 20.32 -14.74 -1.75
N SER A 976 19.36 -15.06 -0.89
CA SER A 976 19.49 -16.06 0.19
C SER A 976 19.74 -17.47 -0.36
N PHE A 977 19.09 -17.82 -1.48
CA PHE A 977 19.26 -19.09 -2.17
C PHE A 977 20.72 -19.28 -2.64
N LYS A 978 21.31 -18.24 -3.23
CA LYS A 978 22.73 -18.21 -3.64
C LYS A 978 23.67 -18.20 -2.45
N ALA A 979 23.41 -17.35 -1.44
CA ALA A 979 24.24 -17.25 -0.24
C ALA A 979 24.35 -18.60 0.51
N ASN A 980 23.28 -19.39 0.49
CA ASN A 980 23.22 -20.73 1.11
C ASN A 980 23.60 -21.89 0.16
N LYS A 981 23.95 -21.60 -1.09
CA LYS A 981 24.31 -22.61 -2.12
C LYS A 981 23.24 -23.69 -2.28
N LEU A 982 21.96 -23.29 -2.29
CA LEU A 982 20.84 -24.21 -2.40
C LEU A 982 20.70 -24.84 -3.79
N GLY A 983 21.18 -24.16 -4.85
CA GLY A 983 21.06 -24.63 -6.22
C GLY A 983 21.47 -23.57 -7.24
N THR A 984 21.18 -23.84 -8.51
CA THR A 984 21.44 -22.92 -9.63
C THR A 984 20.27 -21.95 -9.82
N VAL A 985 20.56 -20.67 -10.03
CA VAL A 985 19.58 -19.63 -10.35
C VAL A 985 19.61 -19.32 -11.85
N ILE A 986 18.45 -19.31 -12.50
CA ILE A 986 18.30 -19.13 -13.95
C ILE A 986 17.25 -18.04 -14.23
N GLY A 987 17.48 -17.21 -15.24
CA GLY A 987 16.50 -16.24 -15.72
C GLY A 987 17.11 -14.88 -16.01
N THR A 988 16.51 -13.80 -15.51
CA THR A 988 17.06 -12.43 -15.64
C THR A 988 17.25 -11.77 -14.28
N ARG A 989 18.07 -10.73 -14.22
CA ARG A 989 18.24 -9.87 -13.03
C ARG A 989 16.88 -9.46 -12.45
N THR A 990 16.75 -9.52 -11.13
CA THR A 990 15.52 -9.17 -10.39
C THR A 990 15.32 -7.66 -10.23
N TRP A 991 14.21 -7.23 -9.63
CA TRP A 991 13.80 -5.83 -9.54
C TRP A 991 14.79 -4.94 -8.76
N GLY A 992 15.36 -5.44 -7.66
CA GLY A 992 16.45 -4.78 -6.96
C GLY A 992 16.06 -3.68 -6.00
N GLY A 993 14.90 -3.74 -5.34
CA GLY A 993 14.54 -2.81 -4.28
C GLY A 993 14.29 -3.53 -2.97
N ILE A 994 15.13 -3.35 -1.95
CA ILE A 994 15.06 -4.09 -0.67
C ILE A 994 15.07 -3.21 0.58
N VAL A 995 15.18 -1.89 0.43
CA VAL A 995 15.01 -0.99 1.57
C VAL A 995 13.53 -1.02 1.97
N GLY A 996 13.21 -1.70 3.07
CA GLY A 996 11.86 -1.89 3.58
C GLY A 996 11.20 -0.57 4.01
N ILE A 997 9.88 -0.58 4.11
CA ILE A 997 9.07 0.61 4.36
C ILE A 997 8.63 0.76 5.82
N SER A 998 8.44 2.01 6.24
CA SER A 998 7.62 2.33 7.40
C SER A 998 6.11 2.31 7.09
N GLY A 999 5.29 2.37 8.13
CA GLY A 999 3.89 2.84 8.00
C GLY A 999 3.80 4.29 7.54
N SER A 1000 2.61 4.71 7.10
CA SER A 1000 2.33 6.13 6.82
C SER A 1000 2.07 6.91 8.10
N LEU A 1001 2.38 8.21 8.06
CA LEU A 1001 1.89 9.17 9.04
C LEU A 1001 0.41 9.51 8.77
N PRO A 1002 -0.34 10.03 9.76
CA PRO A 1002 -1.73 10.44 9.58
C PRO A 1002 -1.83 11.82 8.89
N TYR A 1003 -1.80 11.83 7.56
CA TYR A 1003 -2.02 13.04 6.75
C TYR A 1003 -3.50 13.46 6.75
N MET A 1004 -3.76 14.77 6.60
CA MET A 1004 -5.11 15.36 6.72
C MET A 1004 -6.16 14.74 5.79
N ASP A 1005 -5.79 14.45 4.54
CA ASP A 1005 -6.68 13.89 3.53
C ASP A 1005 -6.61 12.36 3.42
N GLY A 1006 -5.90 11.69 4.32
CA GLY A 1006 -5.66 10.24 4.28
C GLY A 1006 -4.54 9.79 3.33
N THR A 1007 -3.68 10.71 2.87
CA THR A 1007 -2.50 10.37 2.05
C THR A 1007 -1.68 9.23 2.69
N ASP A 1008 -1.28 8.25 1.87
CA ASP A 1008 -0.40 7.16 2.27
C ASP A 1008 1.01 7.38 1.69
N ILE A 1009 1.96 7.75 2.55
CA ILE A 1009 3.38 7.88 2.22
C ILE A 1009 4.17 6.77 2.91
N ARG A 1010 4.91 5.99 2.12
CA ARG A 1010 5.83 4.96 2.65
C ARG A 1010 7.26 5.45 2.48
N VAL A 1011 7.95 5.59 3.61
CA VAL A 1011 9.35 6.01 3.67
C VAL A 1011 10.24 4.76 3.73
N PRO A 1012 11.29 4.65 2.89
CA PRO A 1012 12.30 3.59 3.01
C PRO A 1012 13.07 3.75 4.34
N PHE A 1013 12.89 2.79 5.25
CA PHE A 1013 13.18 2.96 6.68
C PHE A 1013 14.25 2.00 7.21
N PHE A 1014 14.40 0.80 6.63
CA PHE A 1014 15.39 -0.20 7.06
C PHE A 1014 15.85 -1.05 5.88
N THR A 1015 17.01 -1.70 5.96
CA THR A 1015 17.52 -2.55 4.87
C THR A 1015 18.43 -3.67 5.38
N ASN A 1016 18.89 -4.52 4.47
CA ASN A 1016 19.70 -5.70 4.74
C ASN A 1016 21.15 -5.52 4.25
N TYR A 1017 22.07 -6.22 4.90
CA TYR A 1017 23.47 -6.31 4.50
C TYR A 1017 23.94 -7.77 4.59
N ASP A 1018 25.00 -8.10 3.86
CA ASP A 1018 25.56 -9.44 3.85
C ASP A 1018 26.28 -9.75 5.18
N ALA A 1019 25.80 -10.76 5.90
CA ALA A 1019 26.41 -11.21 7.15
C ALA A 1019 27.88 -11.66 7.00
N LYS A 1020 28.31 -12.07 5.80
CA LYS A 1020 29.68 -12.52 5.55
C LYS A 1020 30.65 -11.37 5.29
N THR A 1021 30.21 -10.31 4.61
CA THR A 1021 31.08 -9.22 4.14
C THR A 1021 30.83 -7.87 4.81
N GLY A 1022 29.69 -7.72 5.49
CA GLY A 1022 29.24 -6.45 6.07
C GLY A 1022 28.85 -5.39 5.03
N GLN A 1023 28.69 -5.78 3.76
CA GLN A 1023 28.35 -4.85 2.68
C GLN A 1023 26.85 -4.82 2.41
N TRP A 1024 26.34 -3.67 1.96
CA TRP A 1024 24.99 -3.53 1.42
C TRP A 1024 24.78 -4.47 0.24
N ILE A 1025 23.55 -4.95 0.08
CA ILE A 1025 23.18 -5.93 -0.95
C ILE A 1025 21.98 -5.44 -1.75
N VAL A 1026 21.88 -5.89 -3.01
CA VAL A 1026 20.68 -5.85 -3.87
C VAL A 1026 20.16 -4.47 -4.29
N GLU A 1027 20.05 -3.48 -3.41
CA GLU A 1027 19.37 -2.20 -3.68
C GLU A 1027 19.92 -1.50 -4.94
N ASN A 1028 18.99 -1.07 -5.80
CA ASN A 1028 19.20 -0.48 -7.11
C ASN A 1028 19.97 -1.35 -8.14
N HIS A 1029 20.11 -2.66 -7.89
CA HIS A 1029 20.74 -3.61 -8.83
C HIS A 1029 19.91 -4.87 -9.02
N GLY A 1030 19.48 -5.54 -7.95
CA GLY A 1030 18.82 -6.86 -8.02
C GLY A 1030 19.79 -8.01 -7.76
N VAL A 1031 19.36 -9.21 -8.13
CA VAL A 1031 20.13 -10.45 -8.04
C VAL A 1031 20.33 -10.99 -9.45
N ASP A 1032 21.59 -11.11 -9.85
CA ASP A 1032 21.93 -11.72 -11.12
C ASP A 1032 21.76 -13.26 -11.06
N PRO A 1033 21.20 -13.88 -12.11
CA PRO A 1033 21.14 -15.34 -12.23
C PRO A 1033 22.54 -15.92 -12.43
N ASP A 1034 22.71 -17.21 -12.16
CA ASP A 1034 23.91 -17.95 -12.56
C ASP A 1034 23.92 -18.24 -14.06
N ILE A 1035 22.73 -18.42 -14.64
CA ILE A 1035 22.52 -18.58 -16.08
C ILE A 1035 21.53 -17.52 -16.56
N LEU A 1036 22.04 -16.50 -17.27
CA LEU A 1036 21.22 -15.45 -17.88
C LEU A 1036 20.48 -16.01 -19.10
N ILE A 1037 19.15 -16.01 -19.04
CA ILE A 1037 18.25 -16.30 -20.15
C ILE A 1037 17.10 -15.30 -20.08
N ASP A 1038 17.04 -14.40 -21.05
CA ASP A 1038 15.84 -13.62 -21.33
C ASP A 1038 15.03 -14.37 -22.39
N ASN A 1039 13.74 -14.58 -22.13
CA ASN A 1039 12.89 -15.33 -23.06
C ASN A 1039 12.75 -14.52 -24.36
N ASP A 1040 12.93 -15.18 -25.50
CA ASP A 1040 12.61 -14.63 -26.81
C ASP A 1040 11.10 -14.31 -26.85
N PRO A 1041 10.70 -13.05 -27.08
CA PRO A 1041 9.30 -12.67 -26.98
C PRO A 1041 8.37 -13.40 -27.95
N ILE A 1042 8.88 -13.78 -29.12
CA ILE A 1042 8.10 -14.48 -30.16
C ILE A 1042 7.87 -15.94 -29.75
N GLN A 1043 8.90 -16.59 -29.20
CA GLN A 1043 8.79 -17.94 -28.66
C GLN A 1043 7.92 -17.99 -27.41
N GLU A 1044 8.05 -17.03 -26.50
CA GLU A 1044 7.21 -16.92 -25.30
C GLU A 1044 5.74 -16.76 -25.67
N GLN A 1045 5.43 -15.89 -26.65
CA GLN A 1045 4.08 -15.73 -27.18
C GLN A 1045 3.56 -17.02 -27.84
N ALA A 1046 4.44 -17.81 -28.46
CA ALA A 1046 4.10 -19.14 -28.98
C ALA A 1046 3.96 -20.22 -27.88
N GLY A 1047 4.18 -19.85 -26.61
CA GLY A 1047 4.02 -20.72 -25.46
C GLY A 1047 5.25 -21.55 -25.10
N ILE A 1048 6.42 -21.20 -25.62
CA ILE A 1048 7.73 -21.80 -25.32
C ILE A 1048 8.43 -20.97 -24.25
N ASP A 1049 8.70 -21.56 -23.09
CA ASP A 1049 9.37 -20.90 -21.96
C ASP A 1049 10.83 -21.37 -21.86
N GLN A 1050 11.76 -20.60 -22.46
CA GLN A 1050 13.17 -21.01 -22.56
C GLN A 1050 13.85 -21.11 -21.19
N GLN A 1051 13.45 -20.27 -20.23
CA GLN A 1051 13.93 -20.35 -18.85
C GLN A 1051 13.52 -21.66 -18.19
N LEU A 1052 12.25 -22.06 -18.30
CA LEU A 1052 11.76 -23.33 -17.75
C LEU A 1052 12.43 -24.54 -18.42
N GLU A 1053 12.56 -24.53 -19.74
CA GLU A 1053 13.26 -25.60 -20.48
C GLU A 1053 14.71 -25.73 -20.03
N LYS A 1054 15.40 -24.59 -19.80
CA LYS A 1054 16.76 -24.64 -19.28
C LYS A 1054 16.80 -25.18 -17.86
N ALA A 1055 15.84 -24.83 -17.00
CA ALA A 1055 15.77 -25.39 -15.65
C ALA A 1055 15.57 -26.90 -15.67
N ILE A 1056 14.74 -27.43 -16.57
CA ILE A 1056 14.56 -28.87 -16.79
C ILE A 1056 15.87 -29.52 -17.23
N GLU A 1057 16.59 -28.92 -18.19
CA GLU A 1057 17.89 -29.42 -18.64
C GLU A 1057 18.90 -29.48 -17.48
N VAL A 1058 19.07 -28.38 -16.74
CA VAL A 1058 20.04 -28.25 -15.65
C VAL A 1058 19.73 -29.20 -14.51
N VAL A 1059 18.46 -29.32 -14.10
CA VAL A 1059 18.09 -30.20 -12.98
C VAL A 1059 18.23 -31.68 -13.36
N LEU A 1060 17.94 -32.06 -14.61
CA LEU A 1060 18.17 -33.43 -15.10
C LEU A 1060 19.67 -33.76 -15.16
N GLU A 1061 20.52 -32.80 -15.50
CA GLU A 1061 21.97 -32.98 -15.44
C GLU A 1061 22.44 -33.21 -13.99
N GLN A 1062 22.02 -32.34 -13.07
CA GLN A 1062 22.37 -32.45 -11.64
C GLN A 1062 21.85 -33.76 -11.01
N LEU A 1063 20.74 -34.30 -11.51
CA LEU A 1063 20.19 -35.57 -11.06
C LEU A 1063 21.11 -36.77 -11.38
N LYS A 1064 22.01 -36.68 -12.37
CA LYS A 1064 22.96 -37.77 -12.68
C LYS A 1064 23.93 -38.01 -11.52
N ASP A 1065 24.26 -36.96 -10.77
CA ASP A 1065 25.16 -37.02 -9.62
C ASP A 1065 24.42 -37.25 -8.29
N ARG A 1066 23.08 -37.28 -8.30
CA ARG A 1066 22.28 -37.50 -7.10
C ARG A 1066 22.44 -38.94 -6.60
N LYS A 1067 22.89 -39.07 -5.36
CA LYS A 1067 22.84 -40.34 -4.63
C LYS A 1067 21.49 -40.45 -3.94
N PRO A 1068 20.71 -41.54 -4.12
CA PRO A 1068 19.48 -41.72 -3.36
C PRO A 1068 19.79 -41.88 -1.86
N LEU A 1069 18.81 -41.54 -1.02
CA LEU A 1069 18.89 -41.88 0.41
C LEU A 1069 18.96 -43.40 0.58
N PRO A 1070 19.65 -43.90 1.62
CA PRO A 1070 19.72 -45.33 1.88
C PRO A 1070 18.34 -45.92 2.15
N GLY A 1071 18.12 -47.16 1.71
CA GLY A 1071 16.91 -47.92 2.04
C GLY A 1071 16.89 -48.41 3.49
N VAL A 1072 15.87 -49.19 3.84
CA VAL A 1072 15.79 -49.87 5.14
C VAL A 1072 16.97 -50.85 5.27
N PRO A 1073 17.77 -50.80 6.36
CA PRO A 1073 18.84 -51.77 6.59
C PRO A 1073 18.32 -53.20 6.75
N GLU A 1074 19.21 -54.18 6.62
CA GLU A 1074 18.88 -55.58 6.93
C GLU A 1074 18.32 -55.73 8.35
N PRO A 1075 17.38 -56.67 8.59
CA PRO A 1075 16.84 -56.93 9.92
C PRO A 1075 17.94 -57.28 10.93
N ARG A 1076 17.91 -56.66 12.11
CA ARG A 1076 18.81 -57.02 13.20
C ARG A 1076 18.51 -58.43 13.73
N THR A 1077 19.56 -59.19 13.97
CA THR A 1077 19.53 -60.47 14.70
C THR A 1077 19.84 -60.27 16.18
N MET A 1078 19.64 -61.30 17.02
CA MET A 1078 20.06 -61.25 18.43
C MET A 1078 21.57 -61.04 18.58
N LYS A 1079 22.37 -61.60 17.67
CA LYS A 1079 23.81 -61.37 17.56
C LYS A 1079 24.14 -59.89 17.31
N ASP A 1080 23.43 -59.22 16.40
CA ASP A 1080 23.62 -57.79 16.12
C ASP A 1080 23.25 -56.89 17.32
N LEU A 1081 22.44 -57.42 18.25
CA LEU A 1081 22.07 -56.77 19.50
C LEU A 1081 23.01 -57.12 20.67
N GLY A 1082 24.00 -58.00 20.47
CA GLY A 1082 24.92 -58.47 21.50
C GLY A 1082 24.28 -59.39 22.54
N VAL A 1083 23.21 -60.11 22.17
CA VAL A 1083 22.45 -61.02 23.06
C VAL A 1083 22.87 -62.49 22.89
N GLU A 1084 23.53 -62.83 21.78
CA GLU A 1084 24.09 -64.16 21.46
C GLU A 1084 25.62 -64.16 21.37
#